data_AF-A0A2T0ACV7-F1
#
_entry.id   AF-A0A2T0ACV7-F1
#
_cell.length_a   1.000
_cell.length_b   1.000
_cell.length_c   1.000
_cell.angle_alpha   90.00
_cell.angle_beta   90.00
_cell.angle_gamma   90.00
#
_symmetry.space_group_name_H-M   'P 1'
#
loop_
_entity.id
_entity.type
_entity.pdbx_description
1 polymer ?
#
loop_
_entity_poly.entity_id
_entity_poly.type
_entity_poly.pdbx_seq_one_letter_code
_entity_poly.pdbx_strand_id
1 'polypeptide(L)'
;MALLPAQSPAPPAPSPRPPRSTAPLKESRRLIADAYTIFASLQRIVAQYEQSAQSLFGVEGGGVPPPEQVQYYARVCRLYRDALVKQLPLIKNDSTLSASAKSKSLAHHAAMHNVLALAEILYFPADGRGEGLVAEELLDWVNTIDRAPSTEEGNELLSLSSPWDSPAFFPYLIRCLIRGHLSSTSALLSLLISQHPSPYLQSLASDLVGLIETYPRSTAFRTENAFASAMRTWKSTHLRPTSRRIEAGFDGGQGSDDPVLGGPDNEDELLTYEQSFRSLLAILSGSEDDVLEVSSDWREALSAFGLWVAPTSLRRADLPAIVSRITSSLHPVDQSLADEVAQSRLLKGDVSGVIKSLVEGGFGWLATHLADLLSHLHLQAFDLPPPRTTSSSSDPAIEDDEDLGLRDHLLIDYADRLTVDPGLWRVSCEYYASCLSGVKRGRERARELIGGLELEGPGDVDLQGEAKDVGKEKEAEGMDRSKRVDELLLVCSALDLDDEFVAICQRYSNKVVEDQKRGEKRFGEAVAYAVRAGDGRRVARIAEMVGEEYVNKDQAAFVKAVDSLPTSLLRPASFANDDSGSPSTPNSPSAFSLSHLPSHTSDSLRPILSHLSFLARYRDFMALYAVPSQRREAAELLVLLLTSGIAPRKWWPVMLLDSVPLLETSPPLITLAETFELLRILEDILAPIASSSALSDVFDSLDLLGRLTEQGKQEKAGKRKEEDEAERLRRAVGQMEVVRGALARHLAVCSCLE
;
A
#
# COMPACT_ATOMS: atom_id res chain seq x y z
N MET A 1 -19.07 -34.49 54.44
CA MET A 1 -18.53 -33.13 54.19
C MET A 1 -17.17 -33.25 53.52
N ALA A 2 -17.15 -33.41 52.20
CA ALA A 2 -15.93 -33.29 51.40
C ALA A 2 -16.24 -32.28 50.29
N LEU A 3 -15.66 -31.09 50.43
CA LEU A 3 -15.81 -29.95 49.55
C LEU A 3 -15.06 -30.21 48.24
N LEU A 4 -15.78 -30.07 47.12
CA LEU A 4 -15.21 -30.03 45.78
C LEU A 4 -14.37 -28.75 45.60
N PRO A 5 -13.20 -28.80 44.92
CA PRO A 5 -12.39 -27.63 44.66
C PRO A 5 -13.02 -26.75 43.58
N ALA A 6 -13.01 -25.44 43.83
CA ALA A 6 -13.55 -24.41 42.95
C ALA A 6 -12.76 -24.32 41.62
N GLN A 7 -13.47 -24.30 40.50
CA GLN A 7 -12.92 -23.99 39.19
C GLN A 7 -12.50 -22.52 39.14
N SER A 8 -11.24 -22.27 38.79
CA SER A 8 -10.70 -20.94 38.54
C SER A 8 -11.36 -20.32 37.30
N PRO A 9 -11.68 -19.01 37.31
CA PRO A 9 -12.27 -18.35 36.15
C PRO A 9 -11.27 -18.30 34.99
N ALA A 10 -11.76 -18.51 33.78
CA ALA A 10 -10.98 -18.39 32.55
C ALA A 10 -10.34 -16.99 32.45
N PRO A 11 -9.09 -16.89 31.95
CA PRO A 11 -8.42 -15.60 31.81
C PRO A 11 -9.17 -14.74 30.77
N PRO A 12 -9.27 -13.42 30.98
CA PRO A 12 -9.87 -12.51 30.01
C PRO A 12 -9.05 -12.53 28.72
N ALA A 13 -9.75 -12.45 27.58
CA ALA A 13 -9.13 -12.32 26.27
C ALA A 13 -8.13 -11.14 26.28
N PRO A 14 -6.94 -11.28 25.67
CA PRO A 14 -5.94 -10.23 25.64
C PRO A 14 -6.53 -9.00 24.94
N SER A 15 -6.55 -7.86 25.64
CA SER A 15 -6.84 -6.57 25.02
C SER A 15 -5.76 -6.27 23.97
N PRO A 16 -6.11 -5.70 22.80
CA PRO A 16 -5.12 -5.29 21.82
C PRO A 16 -4.13 -4.34 22.50
N ARG A 17 -2.85 -4.70 22.49
CA ARG A 17 -1.79 -3.82 23.00
C ARG A 17 -1.85 -2.52 22.19
N PRO A 18 -1.77 -1.34 22.83
CA PRO A 18 -1.60 -0.11 22.06
C PRO A 18 -0.27 -0.19 21.28
N PRO A 19 -0.21 0.29 20.03
CA PRO A 19 1.01 0.28 19.25
C PRO A 19 2.10 1.08 19.97
N ARG A 20 3.35 0.59 19.89
CA ARG A 20 4.55 1.31 20.37
C ARG A 20 4.57 2.69 19.70
N SER A 21 4.25 3.76 20.43
CA SER A 21 4.45 5.18 20.09
C SER A 21 4.83 5.45 18.62
N THR A 22 3.89 5.35 17.69
CA THR A 22 4.11 5.65 16.27
C THR A 22 3.97 7.15 16.08
N ALA A 23 5.06 7.88 16.29
CA ALA A 23 5.09 9.30 15.95
C ALA A 23 4.71 9.45 14.45
N PRO A 24 3.81 10.40 14.11
CA PRO A 24 3.41 10.59 12.73
C PRO A 24 4.61 10.95 11.86
N LEU A 25 4.60 10.46 10.62
CA LEU A 25 5.57 10.82 9.60
C LEU A 25 5.56 12.33 9.34
N LYS A 26 6.73 12.89 8.99
CA LYS A 26 6.87 14.31 8.64
C LYS A 26 6.45 14.58 7.20
N GLU A 27 6.40 13.51 6.40
CA GLU A 27 6.13 13.50 4.97
C GLU A 27 4.64 13.70 4.69
N SER A 28 4.33 14.46 3.63
CA SER A 28 2.94 14.74 3.24
C SER A 28 2.25 13.49 2.66
N ARG A 29 0.92 13.39 2.80
CA ARG A 29 0.13 12.32 2.18
C ARG A 29 0.36 12.23 0.67
N ARG A 30 0.61 13.35 0.00
CA ARG A 30 0.91 13.39 -1.44
C ARG A 30 2.26 12.77 -1.76
N LEU A 31 3.30 13.08 -0.98
CA LEU A 31 4.61 12.44 -1.14
C LEU A 31 4.50 10.93 -0.90
N ILE A 32 3.76 10.50 0.13
CA ILE A 32 3.55 9.09 0.42
C ILE A 32 2.84 8.39 -0.75
N ALA A 33 1.79 8.98 -1.31
CA ALA A 33 1.09 8.41 -2.47
C ALA A 33 2.00 8.30 -3.70
N ASP A 34 2.73 9.37 -4.04
CA ASP A 34 3.67 9.36 -5.17
C ASP A 34 4.77 8.32 -4.97
N ALA A 35 5.39 8.29 -3.77
CA ALA A 35 6.43 7.33 -3.42
C ALA A 35 5.93 5.89 -3.42
N TYR A 36 4.71 5.64 -2.94
CA TYR A 36 4.10 4.31 -2.95
C TYR A 36 3.90 3.79 -4.38
N THR A 37 3.49 4.63 -5.34
CA THR A 37 3.39 4.18 -6.74
C THR A 37 4.74 3.74 -7.31
N ILE A 38 5.82 4.44 -6.93
CA ILE A 38 7.19 4.10 -7.30
C ILE A 38 7.60 2.78 -6.61
N PHE A 39 7.36 2.66 -5.30
CA PHE A 39 7.63 1.46 -4.53
C PHE A 39 6.92 0.23 -5.10
N ALA A 40 5.60 0.30 -5.31
CA ALA A 40 4.82 -0.81 -5.88
C ALA A 40 5.32 -1.20 -7.28
N SER A 41 5.76 -0.22 -8.08
CA SER A 41 6.38 -0.51 -9.38
C SER A 41 7.71 -1.26 -9.25
N LEU A 42 8.56 -0.87 -8.29
CA LEU A 42 9.81 -1.54 -7.98
C LEU A 42 9.56 -2.99 -7.54
N GLN A 43 8.66 -3.21 -6.59
CA GLN A 43 8.34 -4.56 -6.09
C GLN A 43 7.88 -5.50 -7.23
N ARG A 44 7.05 -5.00 -8.16
CA ARG A 44 6.63 -5.78 -9.34
C ARG A 44 7.79 -6.10 -10.28
N ILE A 45 8.66 -5.14 -10.55
CA ILE A 45 9.84 -5.32 -11.42
C ILE A 45 10.81 -6.34 -10.80
N VAL A 46 11.07 -6.22 -9.50
CA VAL A 46 11.93 -7.15 -8.76
C VAL A 46 11.33 -8.56 -8.78
N ALA A 47 10.04 -8.71 -8.48
CA ALA A 47 9.38 -10.01 -8.51
C ALA A 47 9.45 -10.68 -9.90
N GLN A 48 9.25 -9.92 -10.98
CA GLN A 48 9.41 -10.42 -12.36
C GLN A 48 10.84 -10.85 -12.67
N TYR A 49 11.82 -10.06 -12.22
CA TYR A 49 13.23 -10.37 -12.38
C TYR A 49 13.61 -11.63 -11.60
N GLU A 50 13.24 -11.74 -10.32
CA GLU A 50 13.55 -12.88 -9.47
C GLU A 50 12.90 -14.17 -10.00
N GLN A 51 11.65 -14.13 -10.45
CA GLN A 51 10.99 -15.27 -11.11
C GLN A 51 11.75 -15.72 -12.37
N SER A 52 12.21 -14.76 -13.18
CA SER A 52 12.97 -15.04 -14.40
C SER A 52 14.35 -15.62 -14.05
N ALA A 53 15.05 -15.03 -13.09
CA ALA A 53 16.36 -15.49 -12.63
C ALA A 53 16.29 -16.90 -12.03
N GLN A 54 15.27 -17.17 -11.22
CA GLN A 54 15.03 -18.50 -10.63
C GLN A 54 14.77 -19.56 -11.71
N SER A 55 14.09 -19.21 -12.80
CA SER A 55 13.86 -20.12 -13.93
C SER A 55 15.14 -20.47 -14.71
N LEU A 56 16.09 -19.53 -14.81
CA LEU A 56 17.35 -19.72 -15.54
C LEU A 56 18.45 -20.38 -14.69
N PHE A 57 18.55 -19.99 -13.42
CA PHE A 57 19.70 -20.30 -12.56
C PHE A 57 19.36 -21.14 -11.32
N GLY A 58 18.08 -21.50 -11.12
CA GLY A 58 17.61 -22.22 -9.95
C GLY A 58 17.51 -21.35 -8.70
N VAL A 59 17.13 -21.96 -7.56
CA VAL A 59 16.84 -21.27 -6.28
C VAL A 59 18.09 -20.62 -5.66
N GLU A 60 19.28 -21.13 -5.96
CA GLU A 60 20.56 -20.62 -5.44
C GLU A 60 21.23 -19.57 -6.35
N GLY A 61 20.59 -19.20 -7.46
CA GLY A 61 21.16 -18.40 -8.54
C GLY A 61 21.09 -16.87 -8.40
N GLY A 62 20.79 -16.34 -7.21
CA GLY A 62 20.69 -14.90 -6.94
C GLY A 62 22.06 -14.24 -6.78
N GLY A 63 22.81 -14.11 -7.88
CA GLY A 63 24.05 -13.32 -7.90
C GLY A 63 23.80 -11.81 -7.91
N VAL A 64 24.88 -11.02 -7.98
CA VAL A 64 24.81 -9.56 -8.21
C VAL A 64 23.92 -9.27 -9.43
N PRO A 65 22.95 -8.33 -9.32
CA PRO A 65 22.04 -8.04 -10.42
C PRO A 65 22.81 -7.61 -11.69
N PRO A 66 22.34 -8.00 -12.89
CA PRO A 66 22.98 -7.61 -14.13
C PRO A 66 22.91 -6.08 -14.32
N PRO A 67 23.81 -5.49 -15.13
CA PRO A 67 23.86 -4.03 -15.32
C PRO A 67 22.53 -3.42 -15.76
N GLU A 68 21.77 -4.10 -16.60
CA GLU A 68 20.44 -3.65 -17.05
C GLU A 68 19.47 -3.50 -15.88
N GLN A 69 19.51 -4.43 -14.92
CA GLN A 69 18.67 -4.38 -13.72
C GLN A 69 19.10 -3.25 -12.78
N VAL A 70 20.41 -3.03 -12.62
CA VAL A 70 20.94 -1.89 -11.85
C VAL A 70 20.51 -0.56 -12.47
N GLN A 71 20.47 -0.45 -13.80
CA GLN A 71 19.97 0.75 -14.50
C GLN A 71 18.47 1.00 -14.24
N TYR A 72 17.66 -0.05 -14.08
CA TYR A 72 16.28 0.11 -13.64
C TYR A 72 16.20 0.63 -12.21
N TYR A 73 17.01 0.11 -11.28
CA TYR A 73 17.07 0.62 -9.91
C TYR A 73 17.54 2.09 -9.87
N ALA A 74 18.50 2.47 -10.71
CA ALA A 74 18.91 3.86 -10.89
C ALA A 74 17.74 4.75 -11.33
N ARG A 75 16.90 4.26 -12.26
CA ARG A 75 15.70 4.96 -12.69
C ARG A 75 14.69 5.12 -11.56
N VAL A 76 14.49 4.09 -10.75
CA VAL A 76 13.61 4.15 -9.56
C VAL A 76 14.13 5.17 -8.54
N CYS A 77 15.44 5.17 -8.28
CA CYS A 77 16.09 6.16 -7.41
C CYS A 77 15.84 7.61 -7.91
N ARG A 78 15.98 7.85 -9.22
CA ARG A 78 15.64 9.15 -9.84
C ARG A 78 14.16 9.51 -9.68
N LEU A 79 13.25 8.55 -9.81
CA LEU A 79 11.82 8.81 -9.59
C LEU A 79 11.53 9.24 -8.15
N TYR A 80 12.19 8.64 -7.15
CA TYR A 80 12.09 9.11 -5.75
C TYR A 80 12.65 10.52 -5.59
N ARG A 81 13.79 10.84 -6.20
CA ARG A 81 14.35 12.20 -6.21
C ARG A 81 13.39 13.21 -6.84
N ASP A 82 12.80 12.86 -7.98
CA ASP A 82 11.81 13.70 -8.66
C ASP A 82 10.56 13.91 -7.81
N ALA A 83 10.11 12.89 -7.08
CA ALA A 83 8.99 13.01 -6.15
C ALA A 83 9.29 14.02 -5.03
N LEU A 84 10.51 14.02 -4.47
CA LEU A 84 10.95 15.01 -3.49
C LEU A 84 10.98 16.43 -4.08
N VAL A 85 11.53 16.59 -5.28
CA VAL A 85 11.59 17.89 -5.97
C VAL A 85 10.19 18.46 -6.23
N LYS A 86 9.23 17.61 -6.60
CA LYS A 86 7.81 18.00 -6.79
C LYS A 86 7.15 18.53 -5.51
N GLN A 87 7.64 18.15 -4.32
CA GLN A 87 7.12 18.68 -3.05
C GLN A 87 7.62 20.08 -2.72
N LEU A 88 8.82 20.47 -3.19
CA LEU A 88 9.42 21.77 -2.88
C LEU A 88 8.52 22.98 -3.19
N PRO A 89 7.89 23.12 -4.38
CA PRO A 89 6.98 24.23 -4.65
C PRO A 89 5.72 24.19 -3.79
N LEU A 90 5.23 22.99 -3.42
CA LEU A 90 4.05 22.84 -2.56
C LEU A 90 4.35 23.38 -1.15
N ILE A 91 5.50 23.03 -0.59
CA ILE A 91 5.95 23.51 0.73
C ILE A 91 6.16 25.02 0.73
N LYS A 92 6.76 25.58 -0.35
CA LYS A 92 6.97 27.03 -0.48
C LYS A 92 5.65 27.80 -0.50
N ASN A 93 4.68 27.29 -1.24
CA ASN A 93 3.39 27.95 -1.46
C ASN A 93 2.35 27.68 -0.37
N ASP A 94 2.64 26.78 0.58
CA ASP A 94 1.72 26.45 1.67
C ASP A 94 1.50 27.65 2.60
N SER A 95 0.29 28.18 2.67
CA SER A 95 -0.05 29.33 3.54
C SER A 95 -0.19 28.95 5.02
N THR A 96 -0.28 27.67 5.34
CA THR A 96 -0.50 27.18 6.71
C THR A 96 0.79 27.09 7.53
N LEU A 97 1.93 26.99 6.86
CA LEU A 97 3.24 26.84 7.50
C LEU A 97 3.89 28.21 7.81
N SER A 98 4.45 28.34 9.01
CA SER A 98 5.30 29.48 9.37
C SER A 98 6.59 29.50 8.55
N ALA A 99 7.23 30.66 8.40
CA ALA A 99 8.49 30.79 7.66
C ALA A 99 9.60 29.85 8.18
N SER A 100 9.70 29.68 9.50
CA SER A 100 10.65 28.75 10.12
C SER A 100 10.30 27.29 9.82
N ALA A 101 9.01 26.91 9.87
CA ALA A 101 8.58 25.55 9.55
C ALA A 101 8.81 25.22 8.06
N LYS A 102 8.57 26.18 7.15
CA LYS A 102 8.91 26.04 5.73
C LYS A 102 10.39 25.79 5.53
N SER A 103 11.25 26.60 6.14
CA SER A 103 12.70 26.44 6.03
C SER A 103 13.16 25.06 6.52
N LYS A 104 12.68 24.60 7.68
CA LYS A 104 12.97 23.25 8.21
C LYS A 104 12.49 22.14 7.29
N SER A 105 11.28 22.25 6.75
CA SER A 105 10.71 21.24 5.84
C SER A 105 11.48 21.18 4.51
N LEU A 106 11.84 22.35 3.95
CA LEU A 106 12.66 22.43 2.74
C LEU A 106 14.06 21.85 2.97
N ALA A 107 14.70 22.15 4.09
CA ALA A 107 15.99 21.58 4.45
C ALA A 107 15.90 20.05 4.60
N HIS A 108 14.84 19.54 5.24
CA HIS A 108 14.60 18.11 5.38
C HIS A 108 14.45 17.40 4.02
N HIS A 109 13.68 17.97 3.08
CA HIS A 109 13.53 17.40 1.73
C HIS A 109 14.81 17.52 0.90
N ALA A 110 15.56 18.61 1.03
CA ALA A 110 16.85 18.80 0.38
C ALA A 110 17.88 17.77 0.87
N ALA A 111 17.95 17.53 2.18
CA ALA A 111 18.78 16.50 2.78
C ALA A 111 18.43 15.10 2.26
N MET A 112 17.13 14.77 2.17
CA MET A 112 16.70 13.48 1.60
C MET A 112 17.12 13.33 0.14
N HIS A 113 16.92 14.38 -0.67
CA HIS A 113 17.31 14.39 -2.07
C HIS A 113 18.83 14.24 -2.23
N ASN A 114 19.63 14.92 -1.38
CA ASN A 114 21.08 14.84 -1.39
C ASN A 114 21.56 13.39 -1.15
N VAL A 115 21.08 12.75 -0.08
CA VAL A 115 21.47 11.36 0.24
C VAL A 115 21.10 10.40 -0.90
N LEU A 116 19.92 10.56 -1.51
CA LEU A 116 19.53 9.76 -2.68
C LEU A 116 20.41 10.03 -3.91
N ALA A 117 20.76 11.28 -4.18
CA ALA A 117 21.63 11.62 -5.30
C ALA A 117 23.01 10.99 -5.14
N LEU A 118 23.56 10.99 -3.91
CA LEU A 118 24.81 10.31 -3.62
C LEU A 118 24.69 8.79 -3.74
N ALA A 119 23.60 8.20 -3.22
CA ALA A 119 23.34 6.78 -3.34
C ALA A 119 23.22 6.33 -4.81
N GLU A 120 22.60 7.15 -5.66
CA GLU A 120 22.52 6.92 -7.11
C GLU A 120 23.92 6.85 -7.73
N ILE A 121 24.78 7.83 -7.45
CA ILE A 121 26.15 7.87 -7.99
C ILE A 121 26.96 6.64 -7.56
N LEU A 122 26.82 6.21 -6.31
CA LEU A 122 27.67 5.17 -5.71
C LEU A 122 27.18 3.75 -5.99
N TYR A 123 25.88 3.49 -5.85
CA TYR A 123 25.31 2.14 -5.86
C TYR A 123 24.47 1.86 -7.12
N PHE A 124 24.02 2.90 -7.83
CA PHE A 124 23.18 2.76 -9.01
C PHE A 124 23.76 3.54 -10.22
N PRO A 125 25.01 3.23 -10.62
CA PRO A 125 25.71 3.97 -11.66
C PRO A 125 24.98 3.86 -13.01
N ALA A 126 25.09 4.89 -13.84
CA ALA A 126 24.33 4.99 -15.09
C ALA A 126 24.64 3.86 -16.10
N ASP A 127 25.84 3.30 -16.05
CA ASP A 127 26.26 2.14 -16.86
C ASP A 127 25.82 0.80 -16.26
N GLY A 128 25.35 0.79 -15.01
CA GLY A 128 25.00 -0.40 -14.24
C GLY A 128 26.18 -1.24 -13.76
N ARG A 129 27.43 -0.82 -14.05
CA ARG A 129 28.66 -1.55 -13.69
C ARG A 129 29.46 -0.83 -12.63
N GLY A 130 29.48 0.51 -12.65
CA GLY A 130 30.18 1.32 -11.66
C GLY A 130 31.69 1.30 -11.79
N GLU A 131 32.24 0.73 -12.87
CA GLU A 131 33.67 0.65 -13.11
C GLU A 131 34.27 1.99 -13.52
N GLY A 132 33.45 2.93 -14.03
CA GLY A 132 33.88 4.23 -14.52
C GLY A 132 34.49 5.18 -13.48
N LEU A 133 35.19 6.21 -13.97
CA LEU A 133 35.67 7.34 -13.16
C LEU A 133 34.51 8.10 -12.52
N VAL A 134 34.67 8.50 -11.24
CA VAL A 134 33.59 9.09 -10.45
C VAL A 134 33.83 10.57 -10.08
N ALA A 135 35.01 11.12 -10.39
CA ALA A 135 35.41 12.48 -9.97
C ALA A 135 34.42 13.58 -10.40
N GLU A 136 34.03 13.61 -11.67
CA GLU A 136 33.12 14.64 -12.20
C GLU A 136 31.67 14.43 -11.73
N GLU A 137 31.25 13.18 -11.51
CA GLU A 137 29.93 12.87 -10.93
C GLU A 137 29.83 13.41 -9.50
N LEU A 138 30.89 13.23 -8.69
CA LEU A 138 30.96 13.80 -7.34
C LEU A 138 31.01 15.32 -7.36
N LEU A 139 31.76 15.92 -8.29
CA LEU A 139 31.79 17.36 -8.45
C LEU A 139 30.41 17.95 -8.79
N ASP A 140 29.70 17.34 -9.73
CA ASP A 140 28.34 17.74 -10.11
C ASP A 140 27.36 17.60 -8.94
N TRP A 141 27.51 16.52 -8.16
CA TRP A 141 26.76 16.31 -6.92
C TRP A 141 26.97 17.45 -5.93
N VAL A 142 28.20 17.79 -5.57
CA VAL A 142 28.43 18.88 -4.60
C VAL A 142 27.97 20.22 -5.17
N ASN A 143 28.18 20.50 -6.46
CA ASN A 143 27.70 21.73 -7.14
C ASN A 143 26.18 21.85 -7.18
N THR A 144 25.46 20.73 -7.12
CA THR A 144 23.99 20.72 -7.08
C THR A 144 23.45 21.02 -5.68
N ILE A 145 24.14 20.53 -4.64
CA ILE A 145 23.72 20.64 -3.23
C ILE A 145 24.09 22.00 -2.67
N ASP A 146 25.35 22.36 -2.85
CA ASP A 146 25.87 23.65 -2.49
C ASP A 146 26.23 24.40 -3.77
N ARG A 147 25.48 25.47 -4.03
CA ARG A 147 25.69 26.31 -5.21
C ARG A 147 26.79 27.36 -4.98
N ALA A 148 27.57 27.25 -3.92
CA ALA A 148 28.76 28.06 -3.71
C ALA A 148 29.87 27.65 -4.70
N PRO A 149 30.62 28.61 -5.26
CA PRO A 149 30.50 30.06 -5.05
C PRO A 149 29.31 30.65 -5.81
N SER A 150 28.56 31.57 -5.19
CA SER A 150 27.31 32.04 -5.79
C SER A 150 27.58 32.95 -6.99
N THR A 151 26.65 32.95 -7.96
CA THR A 151 26.72 33.88 -9.10
C THR A 151 26.51 35.34 -8.66
N GLU A 152 25.83 35.55 -7.54
CA GLU A 152 25.59 36.88 -6.96
C GLU A 152 26.88 37.48 -6.42
N GLU A 153 27.64 36.73 -5.60
CA GLU A 153 28.98 37.12 -5.13
C GLU A 153 29.93 37.44 -6.31
N GLY A 154 29.88 36.63 -7.37
CA GLY A 154 30.66 36.88 -8.57
C GLY A 154 30.28 38.18 -9.26
N ASN A 155 28.98 38.45 -9.42
CA ASN A 155 28.49 39.69 -10.02
C ASN A 155 28.82 40.92 -9.17
N GLU A 156 28.78 40.81 -7.85
CA GLU A 156 29.19 41.87 -6.94
C GLU A 156 30.66 42.23 -7.14
N LEU A 157 31.55 41.23 -7.20
CA LEU A 157 32.96 41.44 -7.50
C LEU A 157 33.17 42.08 -8.86
N LEU A 158 32.47 41.61 -9.90
CA LEU A 158 32.55 42.15 -11.26
C LEU A 158 32.03 43.59 -11.37
N SER A 159 31.19 44.05 -10.43
CA SER A 159 30.66 45.41 -10.40
C SER A 159 31.64 46.45 -9.85
N LEU A 160 32.71 45.99 -9.19
CA LEU A 160 33.75 46.84 -8.65
C LEU A 160 34.62 47.42 -9.78
N SER A 161 35.12 48.63 -9.58
CA SER A 161 36.04 49.28 -10.53
C SER A 161 37.42 48.61 -10.57
N SER A 162 37.86 48.07 -9.43
CA SER A 162 39.05 47.23 -9.28
C SER A 162 38.69 45.97 -8.47
N PRO A 163 38.14 44.93 -9.13
CA PRO A 163 37.71 43.70 -8.46
C PRO A 163 38.83 43.02 -7.67
N TRP A 164 40.07 43.09 -8.17
CA TRP A 164 41.26 42.45 -7.60
C TRP A 164 41.77 43.06 -6.29
N ASP A 165 41.38 44.31 -5.97
CA ASP A 165 41.70 44.94 -4.68
C ASP A 165 40.81 44.39 -3.55
N SER A 166 39.73 43.69 -3.89
CA SER A 166 38.83 43.10 -2.90
C SER A 166 39.48 41.89 -2.22
N PRO A 167 39.47 41.79 -0.88
CA PRO A 167 39.98 40.62 -0.18
C PRO A 167 39.21 39.33 -0.52
N ALA A 168 38.02 39.44 -1.10
CA ALA A 168 37.21 38.30 -1.52
C ALA A 168 37.55 37.81 -2.94
N PHE A 169 38.33 38.56 -3.74
CA PHE A 169 38.58 38.24 -5.14
C PHE A 169 39.30 36.90 -5.33
N PHE A 170 40.49 36.73 -4.75
CA PHE A 170 41.24 35.47 -4.86
C PHE A 170 40.56 34.30 -4.17
N PRO A 171 39.98 34.43 -2.95
CA PRO A 171 39.18 33.35 -2.36
C PRO A 171 38.03 32.89 -3.25
N TYR A 172 37.29 33.82 -3.87
CA TYR A 172 36.23 33.49 -4.83
C TYR A 172 36.78 32.80 -6.09
N LEU A 173 37.88 33.32 -6.63
CA LEU A 173 38.56 32.75 -7.80
C LEU A 173 39.04 31.32 -7.54
N ILE A 174 39.67 31.08 -6.39
CA ILE A 174 40.16 29.76 -5.99
C ILE A 174 38.97 28.82 -5.78
N ARG A 175 37.89 29.29 -5.12
CA ARG A 175 36.67 28.48 -4.97
C ARG A 175 36.07 28.11 -6.34
N CYS A 176 36.01 29.03 -7.30
CA CYS A 176 35.59 28.72 -8.67
C CYS A 176 36.48 27.65 -9.30
N LEU A 177 37.80 27.72 -9.08
CA LEU A 177 38.75 26.75 -9.61
C LEU A 177 38.54 25.36 -9.00
N ILE A 178 38.54 25.22 -7.66
CA ILE A 178 38.39 23.90 -7.01
C ILE A 178 37.05 23.23 -7.35
N ARG A 179 35.99 24.02 -7.57
CA ARG A 179 34.65 23.57 -8.00
C ARG A 179 34.52 23.30 -9.51
N GLY A 180 35.59 23.49 -10.27
CA GLY A 180 35.63 23.22 -11.70
C GLY A 180 34.83 24.20 -12.56
N HIS A 181 34.54 25.40 -12.06
CA HIS A 181 33.91 26.50 -12.81
C HIS A 181 34.93 27.26 -13.67
N LEU A 182 35.60 26.52 -14.55
CA LEU A 182 36.76 26.98 -15.33
C LEU A 182 36.47 28.21 -16.21
N SER A 183 35.26 28.33 -16.72
CA SER A 183 34.82 29.50 -17.51
C SER A 183 34.79 30.77 -16.66
N SER A 184 34.25 30.69 -15.43
CA SER A 184 34.19 31.81 -14.51
C SER A 184 35.59 32.21 -14.03
N THR A 185 36.44 31.22 -13.72
CA THR A 185 37.85 31.47 -13.37
C THR A 185 38.60 32.16 -14.51
N SER A 186 38.42 31.70 -15.74
CA SER A 186 39.07 32.31 -16.91
C SER A 186 38.60 33.73 -17.17
N ALA A 187 37.30 34.00 -17.00
CA ALA A 187 36.74 35.34 -17.15
C ALA A 187 37.30 36.33 -16.12
N LEU A 188 37.39 35.92 -14.85
CA LEU A 188 37.96 36.74 -13.78
C LEU A 188 39.45 37.03 -13.99
N LEU A 189 40.23 36.03 -14.41
CA LEU A 189 41.64 36.24 -14.77
C LEU A 189 41.79 37.13 -16.01
N SER A 190 40.86 37.04 -16.97
CA SER A 190 40.87 37.92 -18.15
C SER A 190 40.63 39.40 -17.82
N LEU A 191 39.99 39.70 -16.69
CA LEU A 191 39.90 41.06 -16.18
C LEU A 191 41.26 41.59 -15.72
N LEU A 192 42.05 40.74 -15.04
CA LEU A 192 43.43 41.10 -14.71
C LEU A 192 44.24 41.39 -15.97
N ILE A 193 44.11 40.54 -17.00
CA ILE A 193 44.82 40.73 -18.29
C ILE A 193 44.46 42.07 -18.95
N SER A 194 43.18 42.45 -18.93
CA SER A 194 42.68 43.59 -19.71
C SER A 194 42.65 44.92 -18.95
N GLN A 195 42.57 44.91 -17.62
CA GLN A 195 42.29 46.10 -16.83
C GLN A 195 43.29 46.36 -15.70
N HIS A 196 44.05 45.36 -15.23
CA HIS A 196 45.01 45.57 -14.14
C HIS A 196 46.21 46.39 -14.63
N PRO A 197 46.71 47.38 -13.87
CA PRO A 197 47.81 48.26 -14.33
C PRO A 197 49.20 47.58 -14.40
N SER A 198 49.46 46.55 -13.59
CA SER A 198 50.74 45.81 -13.60
C SER A 198 50.86 44.86 -14.82
N PRO A 199 51.85 45.05 -15.71
CA PRO A 199 52.12 44.10 -16.80
C PRO A 199 52.59 42.73 -16.30
N TYR A 200 53.25 42.65 -15.13
CA TYR A 200 53.62 41.38 -14.52
C TYR A 200 52.39 40.52 -14.20
N LEU A 201 51.40 41.05 -13.49
CA LEU A 201 50.17 40.30 -13.18
C LEU A 201 49.36 39.95 -14.43
N GLN A 202 49.33 40.84 -15.44
CA GLN A 202 48.70 40.52 -16.73
C GLN A 202 49.34 39.28 -17.39
N SER A 203 50.67 39.16 -17.32
CA SER A 203 51.41 38.02 -17.89
C SER A 203 51.12 36.72 -17.13
N LEU A 204 51.11 36.77 -15.78
CA LEU A 204 50.77 35.61 -14.94
C LEU A 204 49.33 35.14 -15.18
N ALA A 205 48.38 36.08 -15.24
CA ALA A 205 46.99 35.79 -15.54
C ALA A 205 46.83 35.17 -16.93
N SER A 206 47.55 35.67 -17.94
CA SER A 206 47.54 35.10 -19.29
C SER A 206 48.07 33.67 -19.34
N ASP A 207 49.15 33.38 -18.62
CA ASP A 207 49.71 32.03 -18.53
C ASP A 207 48.72 31.06 -17.85
N LEU A 208 48.06 31.49 -16.76
CA LEU A 208 47.03 30.69 -16.08
C LEU A 208 45.77 30.46 -16.91
N VAL A 209 45.26 31.48 -17.61
CA VAL A 209 44.09 31.32 -18.51
C VAL A 209 44.39 30.27 -19.57
N GLY A 210 45.59 30.30 -20.17
CA GLY A 210 46.00 29.28 -21.14
C GLY A 210 46.02 27.85 -20.57
N LEU A 211 46.36 27.67 -19.29
CA LEU A 211 46.28 26.37 -18.62
C LEU A 211 44.83 25.93 -18.39
N ILE A 212 43.98 26.84 -17.92
CA ILE A 212 42.59 26.55 -17.56
C ILE A 212 41.76 26.22 -18.81
N GLU A 213 41.88 27.00 -19.88
CA GLU A 213 41.12 26.80 -21.13
C GLU A 213 41.50 25.49 -21.85
N THR A 214 42.73 25.02 -21.66
CA THR A 214 43.22 23.78 -22.28
C THR A 214 43.06 22.54 -21.40
N TYR A 215 42.54 22.70 -20.17
CA TYR A 215 42.40 21.60 -19.21
C TYR A 215 41.43 20.51 -19.73
N PRO A 216 41.87 19.24 -19.85
CA PRO A 216 40.99 18.16 -20.29
C PRO A 216 39.99 17.77 -19.19
N ARG A 217 38.69 17.80 -19.50
CA ARG A 217 37.60 17.30 -18.63
C ARG A 217 37.20 15.89 -19.02
N SER A 218 36.91 15.00 -18.07
CA SER A 218 36.62 13.59 -18.41
C SER A 218 35.34 13.44 -19.25
N THR A 219 34.37 14.33 -19.03
CA THR A 219 33.09 14.42 -19.76
C THR A 219 33.25 14.76 -21.25
N ALA A 220 34.40 15.30 -21.67
CA ALA A 220 34.69 15.62 -23.07
C ALA A 220 35.18 14.40 -23.89
N PHE A 221 35.38 13.25 -23.26
CA PHE A 221 35.96 12.06 -23.90
C PHE A 221 35.01 10.86 -23.83
N ARG A 222 35.02 10.04 -24.90
CA ARG A 222 34.22 8.80 -24.96
C ARG A 222 34.84 7.63 -24.21
N THR A 223 36.14 7.65 -23.96
CA THR A 223 36.88 6.53 -23.36
C THR A 223 37.88 7.04 -22.34
N GLU A 224 38.04 6.30 -21.23
CA GLU A 224 39.01 6.62 -20.18
C GLU A 224 40.45 6.73 -20.70
N ASN A 225 40.85 5.86 -21.63
CA ASN A 225 42.20 5.87 -22.20
C ASN A 225 42.52 7.16 -22.97
N ALA A 226 41.56 7.65 -23.76
CA ALA A 226 41.71 8.91 -24.49
C ALA A 226 41.85 10.09 -23.53
N PHE A 227 41.01 10.14 -22.50
CA PHE A 227 41.09 11.16 -21.45
C PHE A 227 42.43 11.10 -20.69
N ALA A 228 42.86 9.91 -20.26
CA ALA A 228 44.13 9.74 -19.57
C ALA A 228 45.33 10.14 -20.45
N SER A 229 45.26 9.88 -21.76
CA SER A 229 46.28 10.34 -22.71
C SER A 229 46.27 11.86 -22.84
N ALA A 230 45.11 12.49 -23.01
CA ALA A 230 44.97 13.94 -23.10
C ALA A 230 45.47 14.64 -21.84
N MET A 231 45.13 14.11 -20.65
CA MET A 231 45.60 14.62 -19.36
C MET A 231 47.13 14.51 -19.22
N ARG A 232 47.73 13.38 -19.63
CA ARG A 232 49.19 13.22 -19.64
C ARG A 232 49.87 14.21 -20.60
N THR A 233 49.30 14.40 -21.79
CA THR A 233 49.79 15.39 -22.76
C THR A 233 49.68 16.80 -22.21
N TRP A 234 48.54 17.17 -21.62
CA TRP A 234 48.34 18.48 -21.01
C TRP A 234 49.33 18.76 -19.88
N LYS A 235 49.52 17.80 -18.96
CA LYS A 235 50.50 17.93 -17.87
C LYS A 235 51.93 18.15 -18.39
N SER A 236 52.33 17.44 -19.44
CA SER A 236 53.68 17.52 -20.00
C SER A 236 53.93 18.75 -20.89
N THR A 237 52.93 19.17 -21.66
CA THR A 237 53.07 20.16 -22.74
C THR A 237 52.63 21.55 -22.30
N HIS A 238 51.65 21.66 -21.41
CA HIS A 238 51.09 22.93 -20.95
C HIS A 238 51.47 23.22 -19.50
N LEU A 239 51.07 22.36 -18.56
CA LEU A 239 51.27 22.61 -17.13
C LEU A 239 52.74 22.77 -16.75
N ARG A 240 53.57 21.73 -16.95
CA ARG A 240 54.99 21.75 -16.49
C ARG A 240 55.80 22.92 -17.06
N PRO A 241 55.73 23.26 -18.38
CA PRO A 241 56.45 24.41 -18.91
C PRO A 241 55.96 25.74 -18.35
N THR A 242 54.64 25.93 -18.23
CA THR A 242 54.07 27.17 -17.70
C THR A 242 54.37 27.33 -16.21
N SER A 243 54.21 26.27 -15.40
CA SER A 243 54.59 26.30 -13.98
C SER A 243 56.04 26.72 -13.77
N ARG A 244 56.98 26.15 -14.55
CA ARG A 244 58.40 26.52 -14.45
C ARG A 244 58.66 27.98 -14.81
N ARG A 245 57.94 28.53 -15.79
CA ARG A 245 58.08 29.93 -16.19
C ARG A 245 57.56 30.87 -15.11
N ILE A 246 56.40 30.56 -14.53
CA ILE A 246 55.81 31.33 -13.44
C ILE A 246 56.74 31.30 -12.20
N GLU A 247 57.17 30.11 -11.76
CA GLU A 247 58.07 29.95 -10.61
C GLU A 247 59.42 30.63 -10.82
N ALA A 248 59.99 30.58 -12.03
CA ALA A 248 61.21 31.32 -12.36
C ALA A 248 61.01 32.84 -12.33
N GLY A 249 59.79 33.33 -12.58
CA GLY A 249 59.43 34.74 -12.45
C GLY A 249 59.41 35.19 -10.99
N PHE A 250 58.83 34.36 -10.12
CA PHE A 250 58.84 34.54 -8.67
C PHE A 250 60.26 34.57 -8.10
N ASP A 251 61.06 33.53 -8.35
CA ASP A 251 62.43 33.42 -7.82
C ASP A 251 63.38 34.45 -8.44
N GLY A 252 63.10 34.87 -9.68
CA GLY A 252 63.90 35.82 -10.44
C GLY A 252 63.64 37.29 -10.10
N GLY A 253 62.70 37.58 -9.20
CA GLY A 253 62.37 38.95 -8.81
C GLY A 253 61.70 39.77 -9.91
N GLN A 254 61.06 39.12 -10.90
CA GLN A 254 60.42 39.84 -12.02
C GLN A 254 59.27 40.76 -11.55
N GLY A 255 58.62 40.41 -10.44
CA GLY A 255 57.63 41.27 -9.80
C GLY A 255 58.24 42.55 -9.21
N SER A 256 59.47 42.49 -8.70
CA SER A 256 60.19 43.65 -8.16
C SER A 256 60.64 44.63 -9.25
N ASP A 257 60.77 44.15 -10.48
CA ASP A 257 61.07 44.98 -11.66
C ASP A 257 59.79 45.59 -12.28
N ASP A 258 58.58 45.26 -11.76
CA ASP A 258 57.31 45.76 -12.29
C ASP A 258 57.14 47.27 -12.02
N PRO A 259 56.70 48.06 -13.02
CA PRO A 259 56.57 49.52 -12.87
C PRO A 259 55.48 49.97 -11.91
N VAL A 260 54.56 49.08 -11.51
CA VAL A 260 53.43 49.38 -10.62
C VAL A 260 53.63 48.73 -9.25
N LEU A 261 54.01 47.46 -9.21
CA LEU A 261 54.13 46.67 -7.98
C LEU A 261 55.56 46.55 -7.44
N GLY A 262 56.58 46.93 -8.20
CA GLY A 262 58.00 46.76 -7.82
C GLY A 262 58.57 47.78 -6.83
N GLY A 263 57.74 48.69 -6.31
CA GLY A 263 58.16 49.71 -5.35
C GLY A 263 58.27 49.18 -3.91
N PRO A 264 59.09 49.80 -3.04
CA PRO A 264 59.25 49.37 -1.65
C PRO A 264 57.96 49.51 -0.82
N ASP A 265 57.04 50.38 -1.23
CA ASP A 265 55.74 50.56 -0.57
C ASP A 265 54.72 49.45 -0.94
N ASN A 266 54.99 48.66 -1.98
CA ASN A 266 54.07 47.64 -2.53
C ASN A 266 54.58 46.20 -2.33
N GLU A 267 55.65 46.00 -1.56
CA GLU A 267 56.29 44.70 -1.35
C GLU A 267 55.30 43.66 -0.76
N ASP A 268 54.53 44.06 0.27
CA ASP A 268 53.52 43.21 0.90
C ASP A 268 52.37 42.83 -0.07
N GLU A 269 51.98 43.79 -0.93
CA GLU A 269 50.93 43.58 -1.92
C GLU A 269 51.39 42.61 -3.01
N LEU A 270 52.63 42.81 -3.52
CA LEU A 270 53.26 41.91 -4.48
C LEU A 270 53.37 40.49 -3.93
N LEU A 271 53.84 40.32 -2.69
CA LEU A 271 53.92 39.02 -2.00
C LEU A 271 52.55 38.35 -1.90
N THR A 272 51.49 39.12 -1.62
CA THR A 272 50.13 38.60 -1.52
C THR A 272 49.62 38.10 -2.87
N TYR A 273 49.86 38.84 -3.95
CA TYR A 273 49.52 38.39 -5.30
C TYR A 273 50.31 37.14 -5.68
N GLU A 274 51.64 37.14 -5.52
CA GLU A 274 52.44 35.96 -5.85
C GLU A 274 52.02 34.72 -5.06
N GLN A 275 51.72 34.87 -3.76
CA GLN A 275 51.19 33.77 -2.95
C GLN A 275 49.86 33.25 -3.51
N SER A 276 48.95 34.14 -3.91
CA SER A 276 47.67 33.76 -4.50
C SER A 276 47.85 33.01 -5.83
N PHE A 277 48.77 33.46 -6.68
CA PHE A 277 49.13 32.77 -7.93
C PHE A 277 49.84 31.43 -7.68
N ARG A 278 50.69 31.32 -6.65
CA ARG A 278 51.27 30.04 -6.20
C ARG A 278 50.19 29.06 -5.77
N SER A 279 49.20 29.50 -4.98
CA SER A 279 48.06 28.66 -4.58
C SER A 279 47.26 28.16 -5.79
N LEU A 280 46.96 29.03 -6.75
CA LEU A 280 46.28 28.63 -8.00
C LEU A 280 47.10 27.59 -8.79
N LEU A 281 48.42 27.80 -8.89
CA LEU A 281 49.32 26.89 -9.59
C LEU A 281 49.46 25.55 -8.87
N ALA A 282 49.49 25.54 -7.54
CA ALA A 282 49.56 24.34 -6.71
C ALA A 282 48.30 23.47 -6.90
N ILE A 283 47.12 24.09 -6.95
CA ILE A 283 45.85 23.41 -7.26
C ILE A 283 45.90 22.82 -8.68
N LEU A 284 46.27 23.60 -9.69
CA LEU A 284 46.40 23.11 -11.08
C LEU A 284 47.42 21.99 -11.23
N SER A 285 48.44 21.98 -10.37
CA SER A 285 49.47 20.95 -10.33
C SER A 285 48.99 19.64 -9.69
N GLY A 286 47.85 19.68 -8.97
CA GLY A 286 47.29 18.54 -8.27
C GLY A 286 48.00 18.24 -6.95
N SER A 287 48.51 19.27 -6.26
CA SER A 287 49.05 19.14 -4.90
C SER A 287 47.93 18.76 -3.94
N GLU A 288 48.08 17.63 -3.23
CA GLU A 288 47.04 17.14 -2.32
C GLU A 288 46.82 18.10 -1.15
N ASP A 289 47.90 18.55 -0.49
CA ASP A 289 47.80 19.37 0.71
C ASP A 289 47.13 20.72 0.41
N ASP A 290 47.54 21.41 -0.67
CA ASP A 290 46.97 22.70 -1.06
C ASP A 290 45.49 22.58 -1.45
N VAL A 291 45.10 21.50 -2.15
CA VAL A 291 43.70 21.27 -2.54
C VAL A 291 42.83 21.04 -1.30
N LEU A 292 43.33 20.28 -0.32
CA LEU A 292 42.58 20.01 0.90
C LEU A 292 42.54 21.22 1.82
N GLU A 293 43.60 22.03 1.91
CA GLU A 293 43.67 23.22 2.76
C GLU A 293 42.69 24.30 2.33
N VAL A 294 42.54 24.54 1.02
CA VAL A 294 41.65 25.61 0.52
C VAL A 294 40.18 25.18 0.47
N SER A 295 39.90 23.89 0.58
CA SER A 295 38.52 23.39 0.63
C SER A 295 37.83 23.82 1.94
N SER A 296 36.53 24.11 1.89
CA SER A 296 35.76 24.59 3.04
C SER A 296 35.11 23.48 3.85
N ASP A 297 34.77 22.37 3.21
CA ASP A 297 34.24 21.18 3.85
C ASP A 297 34.78 19.89 3.21
N TRP A 298 34.44 18.76 3.83
CA TRP A 298 34.91 17.44 3.39
C TRP A 298 34.36 17.01 2.02
N ARG A 299 33.19 17.54 1.61
CA ARG A 299 32.55 17.23 0.31
C ARG A 299 33.25 17.97 -0.81
N GLU A 300 33.48 19.27 -0.62
CA GLU A 300 34.29 20.11 -1.51
C GLU A 300 35.69 19.52 -1.64
N ALA A 301 36.33 19.17 -0.52
CA ALA A 301 37.65 18.53 -0.49
C ALA A 301 37.68 17.22 -1.29
N LEU A 302 36.69 16.34 -1.13
CA LEU A 302 36.59 15.10 -1.89
C LEU A 302 36.43 15.36 -3.41
N SER A 303 35.56 16.30 -3.77
CA SER A 303 35.31 16.64 -5.17
C SER A 303 36.54 17.28 -5.84
N ALA A 304 37.21 18.18 -5.13
CA ALA A 304 38.43 18.85 -5.58
C ALA A 304 39.60 17.87 -5.67
N PHE A 305 39.73 16.94 -4.72
CA PHE A 305 40.69 15.84 -4.79
C PHE A 305 40.50 15.02 -6.06
N GLY A 306 39.24 14.66 -6.35
CA GLY A 306 38.90 13.92 -7.57
C GLY A 306 39.25 14.67 -8.85
N LEU A 307 38.96 15.96 -8.92
CA LEU A 307 39.21 16.78 -10.11
C LEU A 307 40.71 17.09 -10.31
N TRP A 308 41.43 17.45 -9.25
CA TRP A 308 42.78 18.01 -9.37
C TRP A 308 43.89 17.01 -9.07
N VAL A 309 43.73 16.19 -8.03
CA VAL A 309 44.77 15.25 -7.56
C VAL A 309 44.70 13.94 -8.33
N ALA A 310 43.50 13.36 -8.45
CA ALA A 310 43.27 12.03 -9.02
C ALA A 310 42.31 11.98 -10.24
N PRO A 311 42.42 12.90 -11.24
CA PRO A 311 41.42 13.03 -12.31
C PRO A 311 41.20 11.76 -13.13
N THR A 312 42.27 10.99 -13.38
CA THR A 312 42.24 9.82 -14.28
C THR A 312 42.19 8.49 -13.55
N SER A 313 42.18 8.50 -12.21
CA SER A 313 42.34 7.28 -11.41
C SER A 313 41.28 7.09 -10.33
N LEU A 314 40.53 8.14 -9.95
CA LEU A 314 39.54 8.03 -8.88
C LEU A 314 38.36 7.14 -9.28
N ARG A 315 38.24 5.96 -8.65
CA ARG A 315 37.12 5.04 -8.80
C ARG A 315 36.32 4.93 -7.50
N ARG A 316 35.11 4.38 -7.58
CA ARG A 316 34.21 4.17 -6.42
C ARG A 316 34.86 3.33 -5.31
N ALA A 317 35.70 2.36 -5.67
CA ALA A 317 36.42 1.50 -4.73
C ALA A 317 37.48 2.24 -3.90
N ASP A 318 37.99 3.38 -4.37
CA ASP A 318 39.01 4.17 -3.68
C ASP A 318 38.40 5.12 -2.63
N LEU A 319 37.10 5.42 -2.74
CA LEU A 319 36.40 6.41 -1.92
C LEU A 319 36.47 6.13 -0.42
N PRO A 320 36.30 4.91 0.10
CA PRO A 320 36.34 4.67 1.54
C PRO A 320 37.65 5.10 2.20
N ALA A 321 38.78 4.81 1.54
CA ALA A 321 40.11 5.19 2.04
C ALA A 321 40.33 6.70 1.97
N ILE A 322 39.96 7.33 0.84
CA ILE A 322 40.14 8.77 0.62
C ILE A 322 39.27 9.58 1.58
N VAL A 323 37.98 9.24 1.71
CA VAL A 323 37.06 9.94 2.62
C VAL A 323 37.49 9.75 4.06
N SER A 324 37.95 8.56 4.45
CA SER A 324 38.50 8.35 5.80
C SER A 324 39.73 9.22 6.06
N ARG A 325 40.61 9.40 5.07
CA ARG A 325 41.76 10.30 5.17
C ARG A 325 41.33 11.76 5.34
N ILE A 326 40.50 12.28 4.43
CA ILE A 326 40.01 13.67 4.46
C ILE A 326 39.29 13.99 5.77
N THR A 327 38.42 13.08 6.21
CA THR A 327 37.59 13.27 7.42
C THR A 327 38.33 13.06 8.73
N SER A 328 39.53 12.46 8.72
CA SER A 328 40.35 12.30 9.93
C SER A 328 41.36 13.43 10.14
N SER A 329 41.71 14.18 9.09
CA SER A 329 42.78 15.18 9.15
C SER A 329 42.26 16.62 9.22
N LEU A 330 41.67 17.10 8.14
CA LEU A 330 41.43 18.53 7.89
C LEU A 330 39.94 18.89 7.98
N HIS A 331 39.06 18.02 7.53
CA HIS A 331 37.63 18.32 7.38
C HIS A 331 36.76 17.28 8.09
N PRO A 332 36.61 17.35 9.44
CA PRO A 332 35.79 16.39 10.17
C PRO A 332 34.31 16.50 9.77
N VAL A 333 33.62 15.35 9.76
CA VAL A 333 32.17 15.31 9.49
C VAL A 333 31.41 15.84 10.70
N ASP A 334 30.48 16.77 10.46
CA ASP A 334 29.59 17.27 11.50
C ASP A 334 28.67 16.14 12.00
N GLN A 335 28.89 15.71 13.24
CA GLN A 335 28.13 14.63 13.86
C GLN A 335 26.72 15.06 14.28
N SER A 336 26.41 16.37 14.27
CA SER A 336 25.08 16.88 14.60
C SER A 336 24.09 16.79 13.43
N LEU A 337 24.60 16.67 12.20
CA LEU A 337 23.82 16.58 10.98
C LEU A 337 23.73 15.12 10.51
N ALA A 338 22.62 14.47 10.83
CA ALA A 338 22.42 13.05 10.55
C ALA A 338 22.52 12.68 9.06
N ASP A 339 22.14 13.59 8.17
CA ASP A 339 22.28 13.41 6.72
C ASP A 339 23.73 13.49 6.25
N GLU A 340 24.57 14.34 6.84
CA GLU A 340 26.02 14.39 6.54
C GLU A 340 26.73 13.14 7.03
N VAL A 341 26.39 12.66 8.23
CA VAL A 341 26.89 11.38 8.74
C VAL A 341 26.49 10.24 7.81
N ALA A 342 25.24 10.24 7.32
CA ALA A 342 24.78 9.25 6.34
C ALA A 342 25.56 9.36 5.01
N GLN A 343 25.83 10.57 4.49
CA GLN A 343 26.63 10.77 3.27
C GLN A 343 28.05 10.21 3.43
N SER A 344 28.72 10.51 4.55
CA SER A 344 30.07 9.99 4.83
C SER A 344 30.08 8.46 4.94
N ARG A 345 29.08 7.86 5.59
CA ARG A 345 28.97 6.40 5.72
C ARG A 345 28.66 5.72 4.38
N LEU A 346 27.83 6.33 3.53
CA LEU A 346 27.57 5.84 2.17
C LEU A 346 28.87 5.71 1.37
N LEU A 347 29.71 6.75 1.41
CA LEU A 347 31.01 6.78 0.74
C LEU A 347 32.03 5.79 1.33
N LYS A 348 31.89 5.44 2.61
CA LYS A 348 32.72 4.43 3.29
C LYS A 348 32.21 2.99 3.09
N GLY A 349 31.04 2.80 2.48
CA GLY A 349 30.43 1.47 2.29
C GLY A 349 29.70 0.92 3.52
N ASP A 350 29.49 1.72 4.56
CA ASP A 350 28.82 1.29 5.80
C ASP A 350 27.29 1.46 5.70
N VAL A 351 26.64 0.55 4.97
CA VAL A 351 25.18 0.62 4.71
C VAL A 351 24.36 0.54 6.01
N SER A 352 24.70 -0.34 6.94
CA SER A 352 23.99 -0.48 8.21
C SER A 352 24.08 0.80 9.04
N GLY A 353 25.25 1.44 9.07
CA GLY A 353 25.44 2.72 9.72
C GLY A 353 24.69 3.86 9.03
N VAL A 354 24.55 3.85 7.69
CA VAL A 354 23.71 4.82 6.96
C VAL A 354 22.27 4.75 7.44
N ILE A 355 21.67 3.55 7.41
CA ILE A 355 20.28 3.34 7.84
C ILE A 355 20.09 3.80 9.28
N LYS A 356 20.99 3.43 10.19
CA LYS A 356 20.94 3.85 11.59
C LYS A 356 20.92 5.38 11.73
N SER A 357 21.82 6.09 11.04
CA SER A 357 21.87 7.56 11.07
C SER A 357 20.59 8.19 10.53
N LEU A 358 20.01 7.64 9.47
CA LEU A 358 18.78 8.17 8.89
C LEU A 358 17.58 7.97 9.83
N VAL A 359 17.46 6.80 10.46
CA VAL A 359 16.40 6.53 11.43
C VAL A 359 16.51 7.45 12.64
N GLU A 360 17.71 7.57 13.23
CA GLU A 360 17.97 8.45 14.38
C GLU A 360 17.78 9.95 14.02
N GLY A 361 18.13 10.34 12.79
CA GLY A 361 17.93 11.68 12.24
C GLY A 361 16.47 12.01 11.91
N GLY A 362 15.54 11.05 12.06
CA GLY A 362 14.13 11.24 11.75
C GLY A 362 13.85 11.36 10.25
N PHE A 363 14.62 10.65 9.42
CA PHE A 363 14.44 10.45 7.98
C PHE A 363 13.85 9.05 7.71
N GLY A 364 12.75 8.71 8.39
CA GLY A 364 12.17 7.36 8.35
C GLY A 364 11.78 6.92 6.94
N TRP A 365 11.13 7.80 6.17
CA TRP A 365 10.79 7.52 4.78
C TRP A 365 12.03 7.18 3.94
N LEU A 366 13.08 8.00 4.03
CA LEU A 366 14.31 7.79 3.26
C LEU A 366 15.01 6.50 3.69
N ALA A 367 15.11 6.24 5.00
CA ALA A 367 15.73 5.03 5.51
C ALA A 367 15.05 3.77 4.94
N THR A 368 13.72 3.72 4.94
CA THR A 368 12.96 2.58 4.42
C THR A 368 13.13 2.40 2.92
N HIS A 369 12.95 3.45 2.12
CA HIS A 369 13.00 3.33 0.65
C HIS A 369 14.42 3.15 0.11
N LEU A 370 15.42 3.73 0.78
CA LEU A 370 16.83 3.49 0.44
C LEU A 370 17.26 2.08 0.84
N ALA A 371 16.86 1.59 2.02
CA ALA A 371 17.13 0.22 2.44
C ALA A 371 16.49 -0.80 1.48
N ASP A 372 15.24 -0.56 1.06
CA ASP A 372 14.55 -1.38 0.07
C ASP A 372 15.35 -1.43 -1.25
N LEU A 373 15.70 -0.28 -1.82
CA LEU A 373 16.51 -0.22 -3.04
C LEU A 373 17.87 -0.93 -2.92
N LEU A 374 18.61 -0.69 -1.82
CA LEU A 374 19.93 -1.29 -1.61
C LEU A 374 19.85 -2.79 -1.35
N SER A 375 18.75 -3.29 -0.78
CA SER A 375 18.56 -4.73 -0.52
C SER A 375 18.55 -5.55 -1.81
N HIS A 376 18.04 -4.97 -2.90
CA HIS A 376 17.99 -5.62 -4.23
C HIS A 376 19.35 -5.70 -4.92
N LEU A 377 20.41 -5.13 -4.32
CA LEU A 377 21.79 -5.32 -4.74
C LEU A 377 22.46 -6.53 -4.06
N HIS A 378 21.74 -7.26 -3.20
CA HIS A 378 22.24 -8.42 -2.45
C HIS A 378 23.50 -8.09 -1.63
N LEU A 379 23.50 -6.93 -0.97
CA LEU A 379 24.58 -6.53 -0.07
C LEU A 379 24.48 -7.29 1.24
N GLN A 380 25.63 -7.71 1.79
CA GLN A 380 25.72 -8.46 3.05
C GLN A 380 25.03 -7.78 4.25
N ALA A 381 24.90 -6.45 4.21
CA ALA A 381 24.20 -5.69 5.25
C ALA A 381 22.71 -6.07 5.41
N PHE A 382 22.11 -6.70 4.40
CA PHE A 382 20.70 -7.13 4.41
C PHE A 382 20.54 -8.64 4.54
N ASP A 383 21.63 -9.40 4.61
CA ASP A 383 21.56 -10.84 4.88
C ASP A 383 21.02 -11.09 6.29
N LEU A 384 20.24 -12.16 6.45
CA LEU A 384 19.79 -12.57 7.77
C LEU A 384 21.02 -12.91 8.65
N PRO A 385 21.03 -12.50 9.93
CA PRO A 385 22.11 -12.88 10.83
C PRO A 385 22.22 -14.41 10.92
N PRO A 386 23.43 -14.99 11.01
CA PRO A 386 23.59 -16.43 11.10
C PRO A 386 22.87 -16.97 12.35
N PRO A 387 22.22 -18.15 12.27
CA PRO A 387 21.49 -18.72 13.39
C PRO A 387 22.43 -18.91 14.58
N ARG A 388 22.09 -18.30 15.72
CA ARG A 388 22.90 -18.40 16.93
C ARG A 388 22.89 -19.86 17.40
N THR A 389 24.06 -20.50 17.36
CA THR A 389 24.22 -21.84 17.95
C THR A 389 24.16 -21.70 19.48
N THR A 390 22.97 -21.95 20.03
CA THR A 390 22.66 -22.27 21.43
C THR A 390 22.86 -21.20 22.52
N SER A 391 21.74 -20.97 23.23
CA SER A 391 21.58 -20.73 24.68
C SER A 391 21.41 -19.29 25.21
N SER A 392 20.29 -19.12 25.93
CA SER A 392 20.09 -18.29 27.14
C SER A 392 19.30 -16.96 27.10
N SER A 393 18.30 -16.80 26.24
CA SER A 393 17.21 -15.84 26.54
C SER A 393 15.84 -16.52 26.43
N SER A 394 15.24 -16.82 27.57
CA SER A 394 13.86 -17.28 27.71
C SER A 394 12.86 -16.12 27.56
N ASP A 395 13.07 -15.26 26.57
CA ASP A 395 12.18 -14.13 26.29
C ASP A 395 11.56 -14.37 24.91
N PRO A 396 10.27 -14.76 24.83
CA PRO A 396 9.61 -15.12 23.56
C PRO A 396 9.56 -13.94 22.57
N ALA A 397 9.78 -12.70 23.04
CA ALA A 397 9.85 -11.52 22.18
C ALA A 397 11.18 -11.40 21.40
N ILE A 398 12.24 -12.14 21.79
CA ILE A 398 13.54 -12.11 21.10
C ILE A 398 13.58 -13.20 20.02
N GLU A 399 12.94 -14.34 20.23
CA GLU A 399 12.83 -15.40 19.21
C GLU A 399 12.08 -14.93 17.94
N ASP A 400 11.12 -14.00 18.06
CA ASP A 400 10.35 -13.46 16.92
C ASP A 400 11.07 -12.36 16.09
N ASP A 401 12.17 -11.78 16.61
CA ASP A 401 13.00 -10.78 15.89
C ASP A 401 14.23 -11.42 15.21
N GLU A 402 14.57 -12.67 15.55
CA GLU A 402 15.76 -13.38 15.01
C GLU A 402 15.61 -13.74 13.52
N ASP A 403 14.39 -13.80 12.99
CA ASP A 403 14.08 -14.14 11.59
C ASP A 403 13.85 -12.92 10.67
N LEU A 404 13.95 -11.69 11.18
CA LEU A 404 13.57 -10.49 10.43
C LEU A 404 14.79 -9.74 9.88
N GLY A 405 14.94 -9.69 8.55
CA GLY A 405 15.98 -8.91 7.88
C GLY A 405 15.82 -7.40 8.09
N LEU A 406 16.93 -6.65 8.01
CA LEU A 406 16.97 -5.19 8.21
C LEU A 406 15.93 -4.45 7.35
N ARG A 407 15.78 -4.87 6.09
CA ARG A 407 14.80 -4.31 5.16
C ARG A 407 13.37 -4.47 5.68
N ASP A 408 12.99 -5.69 6.05
CA ASP A 408 11.61 -6.00 6.45
C ASP A 408 11.26 -5.32 7.77
N HIS A 409 12.24 -5.19 8.68
CA HIS A 409 12.08 -4.39 9.89
C HIS A 409 11.68 -2.94 9.58
N LEU A 410 12.38 -2.30 8.63
CA LEU A 410 12.09 -0.91 8.23
C LEU A 410 10.78 -0.76 7.48
N LEU A 411 10.38 -1.77 6.68
CA LEU A 411 9.09 -1.76 5.99
C LEU A 411 7.94 -1.88 6.98
N ILE A 412 8.05 -2.77 7.96
CA ILE A 412 7.04 -2.94 9.02
C ILE A 412 6.97 -1.68 9.88
N ASP A 413 8.10 -1.13 10.33
CA ASP A 413 8.12 0.11 11.13
C ASP A 413 7.53 1.30 10.34
N TYR A 414 7.84 1.42 9.06
CA TYR A 414 7.25 2.45 8.20
C TYR A 414 5.74 2.27 8.03
N ALA A 415 5.29 1.04 7.77
CA ALA A 415 3.88 0.70 7.62
C ALA A 415 3.09 0.94 8.92
N ASP A 416 3.67 0.61 10.08
CA ASP A 416 3.10 0.89 11.41
C ASP A 416 2.94 2.40 11.64
N ARG A 417 3.86 3.24 11.15
CA ARG A 417 3.70 4.71 11.22
C ARG A 417 2.64 5.24 10.26
N LEU A 418 2.44 4.59 9.11
CA LEU A 418 1.38 4.96 8.16
C LEU A 418 -0.02 4.69 8.71
N THR A 419 -0.20 3.71 9.61
CA THR A 419 -1.53 3.40 10.19
C THR A 419 -2.10 4.52 11.05
N VAL A 420 -1.29 5.54 11.39
CA VAL A 420 -1.75 6.74 12.10
C VAL A 420 -2.77 7.52 11.26
N ASP A 421 -2.65 7.51 9.92
CA ASP A 421 -3.68 8.02 9.01
C ASP A 421 -4.60 6.88 8.58
N PRO A 422 -5.89 6.86 9.02
CA PRO A 422 -6.84 5.83 8.64
C PRO A 422 -7.05 5.72 7.12
N GLY A 423 -6.74 6.75 6.34
CA GLY A 423 -6.85 6.75 4.88
C GLY A 423 -5.72 6.00 4.16
N LEU A 424 -4.65 5.61 4.87
CA LEU A 424 -3.46 4.95 4.30
C LEU A 424 -3.38 3.45 4.59
N TRP A 425 -4.42 2.85 5.18
CA TRP A 425 -4.44 1.43 5.55
C TRP A 425 -4.08 0.48 4.39
N ARG A 426 -4.53 0.79 3.16
CA ARG A 426 -4.21 -0.01 1.96
C ARG A 426 -2.71 -0.02 1.68
N VAL A 427 -2.12 1.18 1.76
CA VAL A 427 -0.69 1.37 1.54
C VAL A 427 0.07 0.60 2.61
N SER A 428 -0.29 0.73 3.89
CA SER A 428 0.30 -0.06 4.99
C SER A 428 0.23 -1.57 4.73
N CYS A 429 -0.93 -2.09 4.33
CA CYS A 429 -1.13 -3.49 4.01
C CYS A 429 -0.19 -3.99 2.89
N GLU A 430 0.02 -3.19 1.85
CA GLU A 430 0.94 -3.56 0.77
C GLU A 430 2.42 -3.49 1.15
N TYR A 431 2.81 -2.55 2.02
CA TYR A 431 4.15 -2.55 2.61
C TYR A 431 4.39 -3.80 3.46
N TYR A 432 3.41 -4.20 4.29
CA TYR A 432 3.50 -5.46 5.04
C TYR A 432 3.61 -6.69 4.13
N ALA A 433 2.86 -6.70 3.03
CA ALA A 433 2.88 -7.79 2.05
C ALA A 433 4.21 -7.92 1.29
N SER A 434 4.96 -6.82 1.21
CA SER A 434 6.23 -6.76 0.48
C SER A 434 7.42 -7.29 1.30
N CYS A 435 7.20 -7.75 2.54
CA CYS A 435 8.25 -8.34 3.38
C CYS A 435 8.67 -9.72 2.84
N LEU A 436 9.97 -9.94 2.63
CA LEU A 436 10.50 -11.16 1.99
C LEU A 436 10.89 -12.24 3.01
N SER A 437 11.66 -11.87 4.03
CA SER A 437 12.04 -12.73 5.16
C SER A 437 10.95 -12.77 6.24
N GLY A 438 10.27 -11.65 6.44
CA GLY A 438 9.25 -11.43 7.48
C GLY A 438 7.81 -11.70 7.04
N VAL A 439 7.56 -12.53 6.02
CA VAL A 439 6.21 -12.75 5.44
C VAL A 439 5.16 -13.03 6.51
N LYS A 440 5.49 -13.89 7.49
CA LYS A 440 4.57 -14.24 8.58
C LYS A 440 4.20 -13.02 9.42
N ARG A 441 5.19 -12.21 9.80
CA ARG A 441 5.02 -11.04 10.65
C ARG A 441 4.32 -9.89 9.91
N GLY A 442 4.66 -9.66 8.65
CA GLY A 442 3.96 -8.72 7.78
C GLY A 442 2.48 -9.11 7.65
N ARG A 443 2.20 -10.39 7.38
CA ARG A 443 0.82 -10.91 7.29
C ARG A 443 0.07 -10.78 8.62
N GLU A 444 0.71 -11.05 9.75
CA GLU A 444 0.13 -10.85 11.08
C GLU A 444 -0.22 -9.38 11.35
N ARG A 445 0.68 -8.45 11.02
CA ARG A 445 0.42 -7.01 11.14
C ARG A 445 -0.71 -6.53 10.22
N ALA A 446 -0.75 -7.02 8.98
CA ALA A 446 -1.85 -6.74 8.07
C ALA A 446 -3.19 -7.26 8.62
N ARG A 447 -3.19 -8.47 9.20
CA ARG A 447 -4.35 -9.05 9.88
C ARG A 447 -4.81 -8.21 11.07
N GLU A 448 -3.89 -7.78 11.93
CA GLU A 448 -4.21 -6.93 13.08
C GLU A 448 -4.82 -5.60 12.64
N LEU A 449 -4.22 -4.96 11.64
CA LEU A 449 -4.71 -3.70 11.07
C LEU A 449 -6.12 -3.88 10.50
N ILE A 450 -6.31 -4.84 9.59
CA ILE A 450 -7.61 -5.11 8.95
C ILE A 450 -8.66 -5.51 9.98
N GLY A 451 -8.31 -6.35 10.95
CA GLY A 451 -9.21 -6.81 12.00
C GLY A 451 -9.67 -5.70 12.96
N GLY A 452 -8.87 -4.63 13.08
CA GLY A 452 -9.17 -3.42 13.86
C GLY A 452 -9.89 -2.33 13.08
N LEU A 453 -9.97 -2.41 11.74
CA LEU A 453 -10.72 -1.44 10.95
C LEU A 453 -12.21 -1.54 11.22
N GLU A 454 -12.82 -0.41 11.56
CA GLU A 454 -14.26 -0.32 11.69
C GLU A 454 -14.93 -0.52 10.32
N LEU A 455 -16.01 -1.31 10.30
CA LEU A 455 -16.83 -1.54 9.11
C LEU A 455 -17.70 -0.31 8.75
N GLU A 456 -17.69 0.72 9.58
CA GLU A 456 -18.37 2.00 9.38
C GLU A 456 -17.36 3.05 8.92
N GLY A 457 -17.70 3.79 7.86
CA GLY A 457 -17.02 5.03 7.44
C GLY A 457 -16.75 5.93 8.66
N PRO A 458 -15.63 6.68 8.73
CA PRO A 458 -15.70 7.94 9.44
C PRO A 458 -16.85 8.70 8.79
N GLY A 459 -17.99 8.80 9.49
CA GLY A 459 -19.17 9.45 8.93
C GLY A 459 -18.75 10.81 8.41
N ASP A 460 -19.16 11.15 7.19
CA ASP A 460 -19.00 12.50 6.67
C ASP A 460 -19.55 13.45 7.73
N VAL A 461 -18.66 14.15 8.41
CA VAL A 461 -19.03 15.22 9.34
C VAL A 461 -19.41 16.37 8.42
N ASP A 462 -20.64 16.33 7.90
CA ASP A 462 -21.16 17.35 7.01
C ASP A 462 -21.12 18.70 7.73
N LEU A 463 -20.21 19.56 7.25
CA LEU A 463 -20.01 20.93 7.72
C LEU A 463 -21.13 21.89 7.29
N GLN A 464 -22.29 21.40 6.86
CA GLN A 464 -23.43 22.26 6.52
C GLN A 464 -24.72 21.70 7.12
N GLY A 465 -25.12 22.32 8.23
CA GLY A 465 -26.42 22.10 8.84
C GLY A 465 -27.55 22.53 7.92
N GLU A 466 -28.12 21.57 7.20
CA GLU A 466 -29.49 21.64 6.75
C GLU A 466 -30.20 20.36 7.16
N ALA A 467 -31.27 20.51 7.95
CA ALA A 467 -32.15 19.41 8.31
C ALA A 467 -32.76 18.82 7.03
N LYS A 468 -32.23 17.68 6.58
CA LYS A 468 -32.70 16.92 5.43
C LYS A 468 -33.21 15.54 5.87
N ASP A 469 -34.05 15.00 5.00
CA ASP A 469 -35.04 13.96 5.22
C ASP A 469 -34.45 12.60 5.69
N VAL A 470 -34.78 12.20 6.93
CA VAL A 470 -34.24 11.04 7.69
C VAL A 470 -34.44 9.68 6.99
N GLY A 471 -35.29 9.62 5.96
CA GLY A 471 -35.55 8.39 5.19
C GLY A 471 -34.49 8.04 4.15
N LYS A 472 -33.79 9.01 3.56
CA LYS A 472 -32.84 8.77 2.44
C LYS A 472 -31.39 8.51 2.88
N GLU A 473 -31.00 8.95 4.07
CA GLU A 473 -29.64 8.76 4.58
C GLU A 473 -29.32 7.28 4.86
N LYS A 474 -30.30 6.50 5.34
CA LYS A 474 -30.07 5.11 5.76
C LYS A 474 -29.77 4.15 4.60
N GLU A 475 -30.39 4.35 3.43
CA GLU A 475 -30.08 3.55 2.23
C GLU A 475 -28.70 3.91 1.65
N ALA A 476 -28.34 5.20 1.66
CA ALA A 476 -27.05 5.69 1.19
C ALA A 476 -25.89 5.19 2.08
N GLU A 477 -26.03 5.26 3.41
CA GLU A 477 -25.07 4.70 4.36
C GLU A 477 -24.93 3.19 4.18
N GLY A 478 -26.04 2.49 3.95
CA GLY A 478 -26.04 1.05 3.74
C GLY A 478 -25.26 0.61 2.50
N MET A 479 -25.36 1.39 1.41
CA MET A 479 -24.64 1.18 0.15
C MET A 479 -23.14 1.50 0.31
N ASP A 480 -22.80 2.55 1.05
CA ASP A 480 -21.41 2.94 1.32
C ASP A 480 -20.66 1.90 2.17
N ARG A 481 -21.35 1.33 3.18
CA ARG A 481 -20.82 0.23 3.99
C ARG A 481 -20.53 -1.03 3.17
N SER A 482 -21.41 -1.41 2.24
CA SER A 482 -21.19 -2.60 1.40
C SER A 482 -19.96 -2.43 0.50
N LYS A 483 -19.79 -1.26 -0.11
CA LYS A 483 -18.60 -0.94 -0.93
C LYS A 483 -17.32 -1.05 -0.12
N ARG A 484 -17.28 -0.47 1.08
CA ARG A 484 -16.10 -0.54 1.95
C ARG A 484 -15.76 -1.98 2.35
N VAL A 485 -16.76 -2.80 2.61
CA VAL A 485 -16.54 -4.23 2.91
C VAL A 485 -15.99 -4.96 1.69
N ASP A 486 -16.54 -4.75 0.50
CA ASP A 486 -16.02 -5.37 -0.72
C ASP A 486 -14.57 -4.93 -1.00
N GLU A 487 -14.21 -3.68 -0.72
CA GLU A 487 -12.83 -3.20 -0.79
C GLU A 487 -11.90 -3.91 0.21
N LEU A 488 -12.35 -4.11 1.46
CA LEU A 488 -11.58 -4.86 2.46
C LEU A 488 -11.38 -6.32 2.03
N LEU A 489 -12.44 -6.96 1.51
CA LEU A 489 -12.39 -8.34 1.03
C LEU A 489 -11.45 -8.50 -0.17
N LEU A 490 -11.40 -7.50 -1.06
CA LEU A 490 -10.47 -7.50 -2.19
C LEU A 490 -9.02 -7.47 -1.70
N VAL A 491 -8.69 -6.63 -0.71
CA VAL A 491 -7.34 -6.59 -0.11
C VAL A 491 -7.03 -7.89 0.63
N CYS A 492 -7.97 -8.43 1.42
CA CYS A 492 -7.77 -9.73 2.07
C CYS A 492 -7.46 -10.83 1.05
N SER A 493 -8.18 -10.87 -0.08
CA SER A 493 -7.94 -11.85 -1.14
C SER A 493 -6.58 -11.67 -1.81
N ALA A 494 -6.13 -10.43 -2.00
CA ALA A 494 -4.82 -10.13 -2.59
C ALA A 494 -3.65 -10.50 -1.67
N LEU A 495 -3.90 -10.55 -0.35
CA LEU A 495 -2.91 -10.88 0.69
C LEU A 495 -3.06 -12.31 1.24
N ASP A 496 -3.87 -13.13 0.59
CA ASP A 496 -4.24 -14.49 1.02
C ASP A 496 -4.80 -14.56 2.46
N LEU A 497 -5.38 -13.48 3.00
CA LEU A 497 -5.92 -13.42 4.37
C LEU A 497 -7.32 -14.06 4.45
N ASP A 498 -7.40 -15.38 4.24
CA ASP A 498 -8.66 -16.14 4.19
C ASP A 498 -9.45 -16.11 5.51
N ASP A 499 -8.76 -16.21 6.65
CA ASP A 499 -9.38 -16.19 7.97
C ASP A 499 -10.05 -14.84 8.25
N GLU A 500 -9.38 -13.76 7.89
CA GLU A 500 -9.89 -12.39 8.02
C GLU A 500 -11.02 -12.14 7.04
N PHE A 501 -10.90 -12.63 5.79
CA PHE A 501 -11.96 -12.57 4.79
C PHE A 501 -13.25 -13.17 5.33
N VAL A 502 -13.16 -14.37 5.91
CA VAL A 502 -14.29 -15.04 6.56
C VAL A 502 -14.78 -14.20 7.74
N ALA A 503 -13.90 -13.79 8.65
CA ALA A 503 -14.28 -13.02 9.84
C ALA A 503 -15.01 -11.69 9.50
N ILE A 504 -14.57 -10.96 8.48
CA ILE A 504 -15.20 -9.72 8.00
C ILE A 504 -16.60 -10.04 7.45
N CYS A 505 -16.73 -11.05 6.59
CA CYS A 505 -18.03 -11.47 6.07
C CYS A 505 -19.00 -11.87 7.19
N GLN A 506 -18.51 -12.57 8.22
CA GLN A 506 -19.30 -12.95 9.39
C GLN A 506 -19.76 -11.73 10.20
N ARG A 507 -18.83 -10.81 10.52
CA ARG A 507 -19.13 -9.57 11.27
C ARG A 507 -20.13 -8.70 10.53
N TYR A 508 -19.95 -8.51 9.22
CA TYR A 508 -20.84 -7.71 8.40
C TYR A 508 -22.24 -8.35 8.30
N SER A 509 -22.32 -9.65 8.01
CA SER A 509 -23.61 -10.37 7.98
C SER A 509 -24.35 -10.26 9.32
N ASN A 510 -23.66 -10.42 10.46
CA ASN A 510 -24.27 -10.24 11.78
C ASN A 510 -24.80 -8.81 11.97
N LYS A 511 -24.02 -7.81 11.59
CA LYS A 511 -24.40 -6.40 11.74
C LYS A 511 -25.63 -6.06 10.88
N VAL A 512 -25.66 -6.52 9.63
CA VAL A 512 -26.83 -6.35 8.77
C VAL A 512 -28.06 -7.03 9.39
N VAL A 513 -27.94 -8.24 9.93
CA VAL A 513 -29.06 -8.93 10.61
C VAL A 513 -29.52 -8.20 11.88
N GLU A 514 -28.62 -7.58 12.63
CA GLU A 514 -28.99 -6.76 13.80
C GLU A 514 -29.69 -5.47 13.40
N ASP A 515 -29.19 -4.78 12.37
CA ASP A 515 -29.79 -3.57 11.82
C ASP A 515 -31.20 -3.84 11.27
N GLN A 516 -31.42 -5.02 10.69
CA GLN A 516 -32.74 -5.49 10.24
C GLN A 516 -33.79 -5.57 11.37
N LYS A 517 -33.39 -5.77 12.64
CA LYS A 517 -34.33 -5.74 13.78
C LYS A 517 -34.81 -4.33 14.11
N ARG A 518 -34.12 -3.29 13.61
CA ARG A 518 -34.34 -1.88 13.94
C ARG A 518 -34.83 -1.04 12.75
N GLY A 519 -34.95 -1.62 11.54
CA GLY A 519 -35.27 -0.87 10.31
C GLY A 519 -35.68 -1.74 9.11
N GLU A 520 -35.36 -1.27 7.90
CA GLU A 520 -35.67 -1.95 6.64
C GLU A 520 -34.89 -3.26 6.46
N LYS A 521 -35.56 -4.29 5.93
CA LYS A 521 -35.01 -5.65 5.88
C LYS A 521 -34.19 -5.89 4.60
N ARG A 522 -32.86 -5.90 4.73
CA ARG A 522 -31.89 -6.15 3.64
C ARG A 522 -31.43 -7.61 3.59
N PHE A 523 -32.34 -8.54 3.31
CA PHE A 523 -32.05 -9.98 3.37
C PHE A 523 -31.03 -10.43 2.32
N GLY A 524 -31.07 -9.85 1.11
CA GLY A 524 -30.14 -10.14 0.03
C GLY A 524 -28.67 -10.05 0.41
N GLU A 525 -28.26 -8.91 0.98
CA GLU A 525 -26.89 -8.69 1.43
C GLU A 525 -26.52 -9.61 2.59
N ALA A 526 -27.37 -9.73 3.60
CA ALA A 526 -27.10 -10.57 4.76
C ALA A 526 -26.79 -12.02 4.36
N VAL A 527 -27.59 -12.57 3.43
CA VAL A 527 -27.39 -13.93 2.90
C VAL A 527 -26.14 -13.99 2.04
N ALA A 528 -25.91 -13.02 1.14
CA ALA A 528 -24.73 -13.01 0.27
C ALA A 528 -23.42 -13.09 1.07
N TYR A 529 -23.27 -12.25 2.12
CA TYR A 529 -22.08 -12.29 2.96
C TYR A 529 -22.03 -13.50 3.91
N ALA A 530 -23.18 -14.04 4.35
CA ALA A 530 -23.20 -15.30 5.12
C ALA A 530 -22.72 -16.50 4.29
N VAL A 531 -23.11 -16.56 3.01
CA VAL A 531 -22.65 -17.59 2.06
C VAL A 531 -21.16 -17.43 1.77
N ARG A 532 -20.68 -16.20 1.52
CA ARG A 532 -19.24 -15.90 1.33
C ARG A 532 -18.40 -16.34 2.54
N ALA A 533 -18.93 -16.21 3.75
CA ALA A 533 -18.28 -16.68 4.98
C ALA A 533 -18.35 -18.20 5.20
N GLY A 534 -19.06 -18.96 4.36
CA GLY A 534 -19.31 -20.38 4.57
C GLY A 534 -20.22 -20.71 5.77
N ASP A 535 -20.94 -19.73 6.33
CA ASP A 535 -21.77 -19.96 7.52
C ASP A 535 -23.19 -20.42 7.17
N GLY A 536 -23.33 -21.74 7.03
CA GLY A 536 -24.62 -22.36 6.74
C GLY A 536 -25.68 -22.13 7.83
N ARG A 537 -25.30 -22.02 9.11
CA ARG A 537 -26.27 -21.81 10.19
C ARG A 537 -26.89 -20.42 10.08
N ARG A 538 -26.09 -19.40 9.74
CA ARG A 538 -26.59 -18.06 9.47
C ARG A 538 -27.48 -18.04 8.23
N VAL A 539 -27.08 -18.68 7.14
CA VAL A 539 -27.91 -18.75 5.93
C VAL A 539 -29.28 -19.38 6.24
N ALA A 540 -29.32 -20.48 6.99
CA ALA A 540 -30.55 -21.13 7.42
C ALA A 540 -31.42 -20.20 8.29
N ARG A 541 -30.81 -19.49 9.24
CA ARG A 541 -31.52 -18.50 10.07
C ARG A 541 -32.10 -17.35 9.23
N ILE A 542 -31.36 -16.86 8.24
CA ILE A 542 -31.86 -15.80 7.37
C ILE A 542 -33.00 -16.31 6.47
N ALA A 543 -32.90 -17.54 5.95
CA ALA A 543 -34.01 -18.18 5.22
C ALA A 543 -35.27 -18.31 6.09
N GLU A 544 -35.12 -18.69 7.36
CA GLU A 544 -36.23 -18.72 8.32
C GLU A 544 -36.82 -17.33 8.55
N MET A 545 -35.99 -16.30 8.76
CA MET A 545 -36.45 -14.91 8.92
C MET A 545 -37.17 -14.35 7.68
N VAL A 546 -36.76 -14.76 6.47
CA VAL A 546 -37.47 -14.43 5.22
C VAL A 546 -38.83 -15.11 5.19
N GLY A 547 -38.89 -16.39 5.57
CA GLY A 547 -40.14 -17.13 5.70
C GLY A 547 -41.10 -16.53 6.74
N GLU A 548 -40.57 -16.06 7.88
CA GLU A 548 -41.34 -15.40 8.92
C GLU A 548 -41.99 -14.08 8.46
N GLU A 549 -41.48 -13.43 7.40
CA GLU A 549 -42.17 -12.24 6.84
C GLU A 549 -43.53 -12.58 6.23
N TYR A 550 -43.67 -13.78 5.66
CA TYR A 550 -44.95 -14.26 5.16
C TYR A 550 -45.98 -14.41 6.28
N VAL A 551 -45.52 -14.88 7.44
CA VAL A 551 -46.35 -15.20 8.61
C VAL A 551 -46.67 -13.98 9.45
N ASN A 552 -45.73 -13.03 9.54
CA ASN A 552 -45.85 -11.88 10.42
C ASN A 552 -46.46 -10.65 9.74
N LYS A 553 -46.40 -10.53 8.41
CA LYS A 553 -46.92 -9.38 7.68
C LYS A 553 -47.96 -9.80 6.64
N ASP A 554 -47.50 -10.10 5.43
CA ASP A 554 -48.34 -10.44 4.29
C ASP A 554 -47.50 -11.07 3.16
N GLN A 555 -48.21 -11.54 2.14
CA GLN A 555 -47.62 -12.12 0.93
C GLN A 555 -46.71 -11.13 0.19
N ALA A 556 -47.05 -9.84 0.15
CA ALA A 556 -46.28 -8.82 -0.56
C ALA A 556 -44.90 -8.56 0.09
N ALA A 557 -44.84 -8.54 1.42
CA ALA A 557 -43.60 -8.42 2.17
C ALA A 557 -42.68 -9.63 1.96
N PHE A 558 -43.25 -10.84 1.90
CA PHE A 558 -42.52 -12.06 1.58
C PHE A 558 -41.91 -12.02 0.17
N VAL A 559 -42.71 -11.67 -0.85
CA VAL A 559 -42.24 -11.56 -2.24
C VAL A 559 -41.10 -10.54 -2.34
N LYS A 560 -41.27 -9.35 -1.73
CA LYS A 560 -40.22 -8.32 -1.67
C LYS A 560 -38.94 -8.82 -0.99
N ALA A 561 -39.05 -9.61 0.08
CA ALA A 561 -37.92 -10.18 0.78
C ALA A 561 -37.17 -11.23 -0.07
N VAL A 562 -37.91 -12.11 -0.76
CA VAL A 562 -37.34 -13.12 -1.66
C VAL A 562 -36.70 -12.48 -2.89
N ASP A 563 -37.32 -11.45 -3.47
CA ASP A 563 -36.79 -10.70 -4.62
C ASP A 563 -35.50 -9.95 -4.30
N SER A 564 -35.26 -9.63 -3.02
CA SER A 564 -33.99 -9.04 -2.59
C SER A 564 -32.82 -10.04 -2.61
N LEU A 565 -33.09 -11.35 -2.65
CA LEU A 565 -32.06 -12.38 -2.62
C LEU A 565 -31.32 -12.52 -3.97
N PRO A 566 -29.99 -12.73 -3.98
CA PRO A 566 -29.23 -12.91 -5.22
C PRO A 566 -29.74 -14.11 -6.04
N THR A 567 -30.02 -13.90 -7.32
CA THR A 567 -30.58 -14.92 -8.24
C THR A 567 -29.70 -16.15 -8.38
N SER A 568 -28.38 -16.00 -8.25
CA SER A 568 -27.41 -17.11 -8.26
C SER A 568 -27.57 -18.08 -7.08
N LEU A 569 -28.10 -17.61 -5.95
CA LEU A 569 -28.40 -18.44 -4.77
C LEU A 569 -29.78 -19.10 -4.86
N LEU A 570 -30.69 -18.52 -5.65
CA LEU A 570 -32.05 -19.03 -5.83
C LEU A 570 -32.11 -20.20 -6.83
N ARG A 571 -31.14 -20.29 -7.75
CA ARG A 571 -31.00 -21.38 -8.74
C ARG A 571 -29.61 -22.01 -8.68
N PRO A 572 -29.33 -22.93 -7.73
CA PRO A 572 -28.07 -23.67 -7.71
C PRO A 572 -27.91 -24.50 -9.00
N ALA A 573 -26.70 -24.53 -9.57
CA ALA A 573 -26.37 -25.15 -10.87
C ALA A 573 -26.77 -26.64 -11.01
N SER A 574 -27.19 -27.32 -9.93
CA SER A 574 -27.75 -28.68 -9.95
C SER A 574 -29.07 -28.81 -10.73
N PHE A 575 -29.70 -27.70 -11.14
CA PHE A 575 -30.97 -27.68 -11.88
C PHE A 575 -30.86 -27.13 -13.31
N ALA A 576 -29.64 -26.81 -13.78
CA ALA A 576 -29.40 -26.18 -15.09
C ALA A 576 -29.33 -27.19 -16.26
N ASN A 577 -30.34 -28.07 -16.35
CA ASN A 577 -30.52 -28.96 -17.50
C ASN A 577 -31.77 -28.62 -18.33
N ASP A 578 -32.31 -27.40 -18.21
CA ASP A 578 -33.36 -26.93 -19.11
C ASP A 578 -32.96 -25.66 -19.87
N ASP A 579 -33.02 -25.82 -21.18
CA ASP A 579 -32.79 -24.88 -22.25
C ASP A 579 -33.87 -23.78 -22.27
N SER A 580 -33.46 -22.53 -22.08
CA SER A 580 -34.04 -21.37 -22.80
C SER A 580 -33.29 -20.09 -22.39
N GLY A 581 -32.61 -19.51 -23.36
CA GLY A 581 -31.89 -18.25 -23.20
C GLY A 581 -32.79 -17.11 -22.76
N SER A 582 -32.46 -16.49 -21.63
CA SER A 582 -32.80 -15.09 -21.39
C SER A 582 -31.50 -14.30 -21.20
N PRO A 583 -31.39 -13.09 -21.78
CA PRO A 583 -30.16 -12.33 -21.79
C PRO A 583 -29.90 -11.76 -20.41
N SER A 584 -28.77 -12.13 -19.83
CA SER A 584 -28.21 -11.47 -18.66
C SER A 584 -27.95 -10.00 -18.98
N THR A 585 -28.65 -9.09 -18.30
CA THR A 585 -28.27 -7.67 -18.26
C THR A 585 -26.93 -7.54 -17.51
N PRO A 586 -25.84 -7.05 -18.14
CA PRO A 586 -24.49 -7.15 -17.56
C PRO A 586 -24.14 -6.09 -16.50
N ASN A 587 -25.09 -5.29 -16.01
CA ASN A 587 -24.77 -4.10 -15.21
C ASN A 587 -25.34 -4.18 -13.79
N SER A 588 -24.77 -5.07 -12.97
CA SER A 588 -24.68 -4.83 -11.52
C SER A 588 -23.42 -5.55 -10.99
N PRO A 589 -22.47 -4.85 -10.35
CA PRO A 589 -21.20 -5.42 -9.90
C PRO A 589 -21.32 -6.43 -8.73
N SER A 590 -22.55 -6.82 -8.37
CA SER A 590 -22.89 -7.68 -7.24
C SER A 590 -23.22 -9.14 -7.60
N ALA A 591 -22.95 -9.58 -8.83
CA ALA A 591 -23.24 -10.95 -9.27
C ALA A 591 -22.26 -11.97 -8.66
N PHE A 592 -22.57 -12.46 -7.46
CA PHE A 592 -21.87 -13.57 -6.81
C PHE A 592 -22.02 -14.86 -7.61
N SER A 593 -20.90 -15.48 -8.03
CA SER A 593 -20.89 -16.81 -8.64
C SER A 593 -20.48 -17.86 -7.60
N LEU A 594 -21.30 -18.89 -7.42
CA LEU A 594 -21.04 -20.03 -6.52
C LEU A 594 -19.75 -20.80 -6.87
N SER A 595 -19.15 -20.56 -8.04
CA SER A 595 -17.90 -21.16 -8.50
C SER A 595 -16.64 -20.68 -7.76
N HIS A 596 -16.72 -19.59 -6.99
CA HIS A 596 -15.58 -19.04 -6.23
C HIS A 596 -15.46 -19.58 -4.79
N LEU A 597 -16.39 -20.43 -4.34
CA LEU A 597 -16.34 -21.04 -3.02
C LEU A 597 -15.44 -22.30 -3.03
N PRO A 598 -14.61 -22.54 -1.99
CA PRO A 598 -13.89 -23.80 -1.84
C PRO A 598 -14.85 -24.99 -1.86
N SER A 599 -14.53 -26.06 -2.59
CA SER A 599 -15.41 -27.22 -2.83
C SER A 599 -16.06 -27.79 -1.55
N HIS A 600 -15.31 -27.88 -0.44
CA HIS A 600 -15.80 -28.37 0.85
C HIS A 600 -16.89 -27.49 1.50
N THR A 601 -16.91 -26.18 1.21
CA THR A 601 -17.96 -25.27 1.67
C THR A 601 -19.23 -25.44 0.84
N SER A 602 -19.11 -25.75 -0.46
CA SER A 602 -20.25 -25.96 -1.35
C SER A 602 -21.10 -27.18 -0.98
N ASP A 603 -20.46 -28.29 -0.59
CA ASP A 603 -21.16 -29.51 -0.16
C ASP A 603 -21.86 -29.34 1.19
N SER A 604 -21.23 -28.62 2.13
CA SER A 604 -21.79 -28.34 3.46
C SER A 604 -22.99 -27.38 3.39
N LEU A 605 -23.02 -26.48 2.41
CA LEU A 605 -24.09 -25.50 2.21
C LEU A 605 -25.24 -26.00 1.35
N ARG A 606 -25.06 -27.10 0.60
CA ARG A 606 -26.05 -27.64 -0.34
C ARG A 606 -27.47 -27.85 0.23
N PRO A 607 -27.66 -28.50 1.41
CA PRO A 607 -29.01 -28.64 1.98
C PRO A 607 -29.61 -27.28 2.37
N ILE A 608 -28.79 -26.29 2.71
CA ILE A 608 -29.24 -24.98 3.17
C ILE A 608 -29.60 -24.07 1.99
N LEU A 609 -28.89 -24.20 0.87
CA LEU A 609 -29.25 -23.58 -0.41
C LEU A 609 -30.59 -24.12 -0.96
N SER A 610 -30.95 -25.36 -0.63
CA SER A 610 -32.26 -25.91 -1.01
C SER A 610 -33.42 -25.18 -0.34
N HIS A 611 -33.24 -24.70 0.89
CA HIS A 611 -34.26 -23.89 1.58
C HIS A 611 -34.43 -22.51 0.93
N LEU A 612 -33.35 -21.89 0.45
CA LEU A 612 -33.46 -20.63 -0.32
C LEU A 612 -34.15 -20.86 -1.67
N SER A 613 -33.85 -21.97 -2.33
CA SER A 613 -34.51 -22.37 -3.59
C SER A 613 -36.01 -22.63 -3.37
N PHE A 614 -36.39 -23.24 -2.25
CA PHE A 614 -37.80 -23.38 -1.85
C PHE A 614 -38.50 -22.02 -1.80
N LEU A 615 -37.95 -21.04 -1.08
CA LEU A 615 -38.58 -19.72 -0.92
C LEU A 615 -38.78 -19.01 -2.28
N ALA A 616 -37.80 -19.11 -3.18
CA ALA A 616 -37.91 -18.58 -4.54
C ALA A 616 -38.98 -19.29 -5.37
N ARG A 617 -39.02 -20.62 -5.35
CA ARG A 617 -40.03 -21.38 -6.10
C ARG A 617 -41.43 -21.21 -5.54
N TYR A 618 -41.57 -21.02 -4.24
CA TYR A 618 -42.85 -20.73 -3.62
C TYR A 618 -43.35 -19.31 -3.96
N ARG A 619 -42.45 -18.32 -4.08
CA ARG A 619 -42.76 -17.02 -4.70
C ARG A 619 -43.19 -17.17 -6.16
N ASP A 620 -42.50 -18.00 -6.95
CA ASP A 620 -42.85 -18.24 -8.37
C ASP A 620 -44.24 -18.87 -8.49
N PHE A 621 -44.57 -19.83 -7.60
CA PHE A 621 -45.92 -20.39 -7.48
C PHE A 621 -46.98 -19.31 -7.27
N MET A 622 -46.73 -18.37 -6.34
CA MET A 622 -47.67 -17.27 -6.07
C MET A 622 -47.88 -16.36 -7.29
N ALA A 623 -46.81 -16.09 -8.04
CA ALA A 623 -46.89 -15.30 -9.26
C ALA A 623 -47.71 -16.02 -10.36
N LEU A 624 -47.47 -17.32 -10.57
CA LEU A 624 -48.23 -18.14 -11.51
C LEU A 624 -49.70 -18.28 -11.09
N TYR A 625 -49.97 -18.42 -9.79
CA TYR A 625 -51.31 -18.53 -9.24
C TYR A 625 -52.16 -17.26 -9.46
N ALA A 626 -51.52 -16.09 -9.38
CA ALA A 626 -52.18 -14.80 -9.61
C ALA A 626 -52.69 -14.62 -11.05
N VAL A 627 -52.09 -15.32 -12.02
CA VAL A 627 -52.44 -15.25 -13.44
C VAL A 627 -53.43 -16.38 -13.79
N PRO A 628 -54.70 -16.09 -14.14
CA PRO A 628 -55.71 -17.13 -14.37
C PRO A 628 -55.34 -18.17 -15.45
N SER A 629 -54.61 -17.76 -16.49
CA SER A 629 -54.19 -18.64 -17.59
C SER A 629 -53.05 -19.60 -17.22
N GLN A 630 -52.33 -19.36 -16.12
CA GLN A 630 -51.15 -20.13 -15.70
C GLN A 630 -51.40 -20.99 -14.45
N ARG A 631 -52.65 -21.12 -14.00
CA ARG A 631 -52.99 -21.92 -12.81
C ARG A 631 -52.63 -23.41 -12.91
N ARG A 632 -52.56 -23.96 -14.12
CA ARG A 632 -52.06 -25.34 -14.33
C ARG A 632 -50.59 -25.47 -13.95
N GLU A 633 -49.75 -24.57 -14.46
CA GLU A 633 -48.32 -24.50 -14.13
C GLU A 633 -48.11 -24.23 -12.63
N ALA A 634 -48.97 -23.42 -12.01
CA ALA A 634 -48.95 -23.19 -10.57
C ALA A 634 -49.25 -24.48 -9.77
N ALA A 635 -50.25 -25.27 -10.19
CA ALA A 635 -50.60 -26.53 -9.53
C ALA A 635 -49.47 -27.57 -9.64
N GLU A 636 -48.89 -27.72 -10.83
CA GLU A 636 -47.73 -28.60 -11.07
C GLU A 636 -46.53 -28.20 -10.19
N LEU A 637 -46.23 -26.89 -10.10
CA LEU A 637 -45.12 -26.39 -9.28
C LEU A 637 -45.36 -26.60 -7.78
N LEU A 638 -46.58 -26.40 -7.28
CA LEU A 638 -46.92 -26.60 -5.86
C LEU A 638 -46.78 -28.08 -5.46
N VAL A 639 -47.30 -28.99 -6.28
CA VAL A 639 -47.18 -30.44 -6.07
C VAL A 639 -45.72 -30.87 -6.14
N LEU A 640 -44.94 -30.34 -7.10
CA LEU A 640 -43.51 -30.60 -7.20
C LEU A 640 -42.77 -30.16 -5.92
N LEU A 641 -43.09 -28.99 -5.36
CA LEU A 641 -42.44 -28.50 -4.14
C LEU A 641 -42.72 -29.38 -2.92
N LEU A 642 -43.95 -29.89 -2.80
CA LEU A 642 -44.37 -30.78 -1.71
C LEU A 642 -43.78 -32.20 -1.83
N THR A 643 -43.62 -32.71 -3.05
CA THR A 643 -43.17 -34.10 -3.29
C THR A 643 -41.65 -34.25 -3.47
N SER A 644 -40.96 -33.20 -3.93
CA SER A 644 -39.51 -33.23 -4.20
C SER A 644 -38.61 -33.19 -2.96
N GLY A 645 -39.17 -33.00 -1.77
CA GLY A 645 -38.42 -32.88 -0.52
C GLY A 645 -37.65 -31.56 -0.37
N ILE A 646 -37.86 -30.59 -1.26
CA ILE A 646 -37.24 -29.26 -1.24
C ILE A 646 -37.92 -28.35 -0.19
N ALA A 647 -39.24 -28.48 -0.01
CA ALA A 647 -39.99 -27.69 0.96
C ALA A 647 -39.72 -28.15 2.40
N PRO A 648 -39.33 -27.26 3.33
CA PRO A 648 -39.20 -27.58 4.74
C PRO A 648 -40.54 -28.09 5.32
N ARG A 649 -40.50 -29.12 6.17
CA ARG A 649 -41.71 -29.72 6.77
C ARG A 649 -42.61 -28.72 7.50
N LYS A 650 -42.02 -27.68 8.08
CA LYS A 650 -42.73 -26.55 8.70
C LYS A 650 -43.76 -25.89 7.76
N TRP A 651 -43.48 -25.87 6.45
CA TRP A 651 -44.29 -25.18 5.45
C TRP A 651 -45.37 -26.06 4.81
N TRP A 652 -45.32 -27.37 5.00
CA TRP A 652 -46.26 -28.28 4.32
C TRP A 652 -47.73 -27.97 4.62
N PRO A 653 -48.16 -27.67 5.86
CA PRO A 653 -49.57 -27.34 6.13
C PRO A 653 -50.03 -26.06 5.42
N VAL A 654 -49.15 -25.06 5.30
CA VAL A 654 -49.44 -23.80 4.61
C VAL A 654 -49.64 -24.03 3.12
N MET A 655 -48.73 -24.78 2.49
CA MET A 655 -48.83 -25.14 1.08
C MET A 655 -50.02 -26.05 0.78
N LEU A 656 -50.36 -26.97 1.68
CA LEU A 656 -51.54 -27.80 1.57
C LEU A 656 -52.83 -26.97 1.64
N LEU A 657 -52.87 -25.94 2.49
CA LEU A 657 -53.98 -25.00 2.52
C LEU A 657 -54.08 -24.22 1.19
N ASP A 658 -52.96 -23.77 0.63
CA ASP A 658 -52.90 -23.08 -0.67
C ASP A 658 -53.29 -23.98 -1.85
N SER A 659 -53.25 -25.30 -1.69
CA SER A 659 -53.70 -26.26 -2.71
C SER A 659 -55.23 -26.37 -2.80
N VAL A 660 -55.97 -26.00 -1.74
CA VAL A 660 -57.44 -26.16 -1.68
C VAL A 660 -58.16 -25.46 -2.84
N PRO A 661 -57.88 -24.18 -3.15
CA PRO A 661 -58.53 -23.51 -4.28
C PRO A 661 -58.23 -24.17 -5.63
N LEU A 662 -57.05 -24.80 -5.78
CA LEU A 662 -56.65 -25.49 -7.01
C LEU A 662 -57.38 -26.83 -7.17
N LEU A 663 -57.60 -27.56 -6.06
CA LEU A 663 -58.37 -28.80 -6.01
C LEU A 663 -59.86 -28.60 -6.31
N GLU A 664 -60.40 -27.39 -6.12
CA GLU A 664 -61.81 -27.08 -6.35
C GLU A 664 -62.09 -26.48 -7.74
N THR A 665 -61.08 -26.40 -8.62
CA THR A 665 -61.24 -25.90 -9.99
C THR A 665 -61.87 -26.94 -10.92
N SER A 666 -62.65 -26.44 -11.89
CA SER A 666 -63.21 -27.24 -12.98
C SER A 666 -62.79 -26.60 -14.31
N PRO A 667 -62.07 -27.29 -15.21
CA PRO A 667 -61.59 -28.68 -15.14
C PRO A 667 -60.51 -28.92 -14.06
N PRO A 668 -60.34 -30.17 -13.58
CA PRO A 668 -59.34 -30.48 -12.56
C PRO A 668 -57.93 -30.16 -13.07
N LEU A 669 -57.16 -29.44 -12.24
CA LEU A 669 -55.79 -29.04 -12.55
C LEU A 669 -54.73 -29.99 -11.96
N ILE A 670 -55.11 -30.76 -10.95
CA ILE A 670 -54.25 -31.74 -10.26
C ILE A 670 -54.71 -33.14 -10.71
N THR A 671 -53.77 -34.05 -10.93
CA THR A 671 -54.08 -35.42 -11.35
C THR A 671 -54.47 -36.32 -10.18
N LEU A 672 -55.05 -37.48 -10.48
CA LEU A 672 -55.41 -38.46 -9.46
C LEU A 672 -54.17 -38.93 -8.66
N ALA A 673 -53.06 -39.21 -9.36
CA ALA A 673 -51.81 -39.64 -8.74
C ALA A 673 -51.23 -38.58 -7.79
N GLU A 674 -51.23 -37.31 -8.21
CA GLU A 674 -50.76 -36.20 -7.37
C GLU A 674 -51.66 -35.99 -6.15
N THR A 675 -52.97 -36.23 -6.28
CA THR A 675 -53.91 -36.15 -5.16
C THR A 675 -53.60 -37.19 -4.08
N PHE A 676 -53.18 -38.40 -4.47
CA PHE A 676 -52.72 -39.43 -3.51
C PHE A 676 -51.42 -39.03 -2.81
N GLU A 677 -50.48 -38.37 -3.51
CA GLU A 677 -49.26 -37.85 -2.87
C GLU A 677 -49.58 -36.73 -1.86
N LEU A 678 -50.47 -35.80 -2.21
CA LEU A 678 -50.92 -34.75 -1.27
C LEU A 678 -51.62 -35.35 -0.04
N LEU A 679 -52.41 -36.42 -0.22
CA LEU A 679 -53.04 -37.14 0.88
C LEU A 679 -51.98 -37.84 1.76
N ARG A 680 -50.96 -38.45 1.16
CA ARG A 680 -49.83 -39.07 1.88
C ARG A 680 -49.12 -38.04 2.76
N ILE A 681 -48.86 -36.84 2.23
CA ILE A 681 -48.20 -35.75 2.95
C ILE A 681 -49.08 -35.21 4.08
N LEU A 682 -50.39 -35.09 3.85
CA LEU A 682 -51.34 -34.70 4.89
C LEU A 682 -51.36 -35.71 6.05
N GLU A 683 -51.37 -37.01 5.75
CA GLU A 683 -51.31 -38.06 6.77
C GLU A 683 -49.95 -38.09 7.50
N ASP A 684 -48.84 -37.82 6.80
CA ASP A 684 -47.51 -37.69 7.43
C ASP A 684 -47.47 -36.57 8.49
N ILE A 685 -48.23 -35.49 8.29
CA ILE A 685 -48.33 -34.36 9.24
C ILE A 685 -49.25 -34.72 10.42
N LEU A 686 -50.36 -35.42 10.16
CA LEU A 686 -51.41 -35.69 11.17
C LEU A 686 -51.15 -36.96 12.00
N ALA A 687 -50.47 -37.97 11.46
CA ALA A 687 -50.21 -39.25 12.13
C ALA A 687 -49.41 -39.11 13.46
N PRO A 688 -48.36 -38.27 13.56
CA PRO A 688 -47.66 -38.04 14.82
C PRO A 688 -48.58 -37.49 15.92
N ILE A 689 -49.57 -36.68 15.54
CA ILE A 689 -50.49 -35.99 16.45
C ILE A 689 -51.57 -36.94 16.97
N ALA A 690 -52.10 -37.80 16.10
CA ALA A 690 -53.11 -38.80 16.46
C ALA A 690 -52.58 -39.88 17.42
N SER A 691 -51.26 -40.10 17.43
CA SER A 691 -50.60 -41.14 18.24
C SER A 691 -50.12 -40.68 19.63
N SER A 692 -50.03 -39.38 19.88
CA SER A 692 -49.52 -38.79 21.13
C SER A 692 -50.65 -38.37 22.07
N SER A 693 -50.50 -38.59 23.38
CA SER A 693 -51.47 -38.16 24.41
C SER A 693 -51.43 -36.65 24.70
N ALA A 694 -50.33 -35.98 24.32
CA ALA A 694 -50.18 -34.54 24.34
C ALA A 694 -50.09 -34.02 22.90
N LEU A 695 -50.85 -32.96 22.61
CA LEU A 695 -50.83 -32.22 21.35
C LEU A 695 -49.45 -31.55 21.15
N SER A 696 -48.44 -32.31 20.72
CA SER A 696 -47.11 -31.78 20.40
C SER A 696 -46.92 -31.73 18.89
N ASP A 697 -46.76 -30.53 18.34
CA ASP A 697 -46.36 -30.33 16.96
C ASP A 697 -44.88 -30.68 16.80
N VAL A 698 -44.59 -31.92 16.40
CA VAL A 698 -43.22 -32.45 16.31
C VAL A 698 -42.35 -31.65 15.34
N PHE A 699 -42.96 -30.94 14.39
CA PHE A 699 -42.25 -30.22 13.33
C PHE A 699 -42.47 -28.70 13.36
N ASP A 700 -43.14 -28.14 14.37
CA ASP A 700 -43.64 -26.74 14.44
C ASP A 700 -44.46 -26.29 13.21
N SER A 701 -44.98 -27.25 12.45
CA SER A 701 -45.63 -27.03 11.15
C SER A 701 -47.05 -26.47 11.26
N LEU A 702 -47.77 -26.87 12.30
CA LEU A 702 -49.12 -26.45 12.61
C LEU A 702 -49.16 -25.20 13.48
N ASP A 703 -48.13 -24.95 14.31
CA ASP A 703 -47.98 -23.66 14.98
C ASP A 703 -47.81 -22.54 13.94
N LEU A 704 -47.00 -22.77 12.90
CA LEU A 704 -46.83 -21.83 11.78
C LEU A 704 -48.17 -21.50 11.11
N LEU A 705 -48.96 -22.53 10.78
CA LEU A 705 -50.29 -22.37 10.19
C LEU A 705 -51.26 -21.68 11.16
N GLY A 706 -51.22 -22.04 12.44
CA GLY A 706 -52.03 -21.43 13.49
C GLY A 706 -51.82 -19.92 13.56
N ARG A 707 -50.56 -19.46 13.54
CA ARG A 707 -50.21 -18.04 13.53
C ARG A 707 -50.72 -17.29 12.29
N LEU A 708 -50.63 -17.91 11.10
CA LEU A 708 -51.18 -17.35 9.86
C LEU A 708 -52.70 -17.16 9.93
N THR A 709 -53.43 -18.14 10.48
CA THR A 709 -54.90 -18.09 10.57
C THR A 709 -55.42 -17.08 11.60
N GLU A 710 -54.61 -16.70 12.59
CA GLU A 710 -54.97 -15.69 13.59
C GLU A 710 -54.89 -14.25 13.06
N GLN A 711 -53.99 -13.96 12.12
CA GLN A 711 -53.87 -12.61 11.54
C GLN A 711 -55.12 -12.15 10.79
N GLY A 712 -55.95 -13.09 10.30
CA GLY A 712 -57.25 -12.78 9.68
C GLY A 712 -58.37 -12.39 10.67
N LYS A 713 -58.13 -12.49 11.99
CA LYS A 713 -59.13 -12.18 13.04
C LYS A 713 -58.48 -11.41 14.20
N GLN A 714 -58.10 -10.15 13.98
CA GLN A 714 -57.84 -9.25 15.09
C GLN A 714 -59.15 -8.67 15.64
N GLU A 715 -59.67 -9.26 16.72
CA GLU A 715 -60.31 -8.48 17.79
C GLU A 715 -60.24 -9.23 19.14
N LYS A 716 -59.44 -8.66 20.05
CA LYS A 716 -59.39 -8.86 21.51
C LYS A 716 -59.15 -10.28 22.06
N ALA A 717 -58.00 -10.47 22.69
CA ALA A 717 -57.93 -10.76 24.13
C ALA A 717 -56.48 -10.83 24.61
N GLY A 718 -56.21 -10.27 25.79
CA GLY A 718 -54.96 -10.44 26.50
C GLY A 718 -55.03 -11.60 27.49
N LYS A 719 -53.87 -12.27 27.63
CA LYS A 719 -53.46 -13.24 28.67
C LYS A 719 -54.15 -14.62 28.64
N ARG A 720 -53.46 -15.63 28.06
CA ARG A 720 -52.86 -16.82 28.75
C ARG A 720 -52.07 -17.66 27.74
N LYS A 721 -50.73 -17.52 27.72
CA LYS A 721 -49.83 -18.10 26.71
C LYS A 721 -49.98 -19.61 26.44
N GLU A 722 -50.28 -20.43 27.45
CA GLU A 722 -50.40 -21.89 27.28
C GLU A 722 -51.80 -22.35 26.82
N GLU A 723 -52.87 -21.64 27.20
CA GLU A 723 -54.22 -21.89 26.66
C GLU A 723 -54.32 -21.43 25.19
N ASP A 724 -53.62 -20.34 24.84
CA ASP A 724 -53.54 -19.81 23.47
C ASP A 724 -52.86 -20.79 22.49
N GLU A 725 -51.81 -21.50 22.91
CA GLU A 725 -51.04 -22.44 22.06
C GLU A 725 -51.85 -23.71 21.73
N ALA A 726 -52.49 -24.30 22.74
CA ALA A 726 -53.35 -25.48 22.53
C ALA A 726 -54.57 -25.16 21.66
N GLU A 727 -55.13 -23.95 21.76
CA GLU A 727 -56.24 -23.50 20.92
C GLU A 727 -55.79 -23.22 19.47
N ARG A 728 -54.63 -22.58 19.28
CA ARG A 728 -53.99 -22.39 17.97
C ARG A 728 -53.80 -23.70 17.23
N LEU A 729 -53.26 -24.70 17.93
CA LEU A 729 -53.01 -25.99 17.34
C LEU A 729 -54.32 -26.69 16.94
N ARG A 730 -55.37 -26.61 17.76
CA ARG A 730 -56.70 -27.15 17.38
C ARG A 730 -57.26 -26.48 16.12
N ARG A 731 -57.08 -25.16 15.96
CA ARG A 731 -57.52 -24.45 14.75
C ARG A 731 -56.72 -24.88 13.52
N ALA A 732 -55.40 -25.03 13.65
CA ALA A 732 -54.54 -25.51 12.58
C ALA A 732 -54.93 -26.93 12.14
N VAL A 733 -55.19 -27.84 13.09
CA VAL A 733 -55.74 -29.18 12.81
C VAL A 733 -57.09 -29.09 12.10
N GLY A 734 -57.97 -28.17 12.54
CA GLY A 734 -59.24 -27.91 11.86
C GLY A 734 -59.08 -27.49 10.39
N GLN A 735 -58.08 -26.68 10.06
CA GLN A 735 -57.77 -26.34 8.66
C GLN A 735 -57.25 -27.54 7.87
N MET A 736 -56.47 -28.43 8.50
CA MET A 736 -56.03 -29.67 7.86
C MET A 736 -57.19 -30.62 7.56
N GLU A 737 -58.25 -30.64 8.37
CA GLU A 737 -59.49 -31.35 8.03
C GLU A 737 -60.23 -30.73 6.83
N VAL A 738 -60.15 -29.40 6.65
CA VAL A 738 -60.67 -28.74 5.44
C VAL A 738 -59.90 -29.21 4.21
N VAL A 739 -58.57 -29.26 4.29
CA VAL A 739 -57.71 -29.83 3.23
C VAL A 739 -58.09 -31.28 2.95
N ARG A 740 -58.24 -32.11 4.00
CA ARG A 740 -58.66 -33.52 3.86
C ARG A 740 -59.98 -33.63 3.11
N GLY A 741 -60.96 -32.79 3.46
CA GLY A 741 -62.25 -32.72 2.79
C GLY A 741 -62.16 -32.29 1.33
N ALA A 742 -61.30 -31.32 1.01
CA ALA A 742 -61.07 -30.88 -0.38
C ALA A 742 -60.42 -31.98 -1.23
N LEU A 743 -59.40 -32.66 -0.70
CA LEU A 743 -58.75 -33.80 -1.36
C LEU A 743 -59.75 -34.94 -1.59
N ALA A 744 -60.60 -35.26 -0.62
CA ALA A 744 -61.63 -36.30 -0.76
C ALA A 744 -62.67 -35.95 -1.84
N ARG A 745 -63.08 -34.68 -1.93
CA ARG A 745 -63.98 -34.21 -2.99
C ARG A 745 -63.30 -34.30 -4.36
N HIS A 746 -62.05 -33.85 -4.47
CA HIS A 746 -61.29 -33.91 -5.71
C HIS A 746 -61.08 -35.36 -6.16
N LEU A 747 -60.73 -36.28 -5.25
CA LEU A 747 -60.65 -37.73 -5.51
C LEU A 747 -61.96 -38.26 -6.12
N ALA A 748 -63.10 -37.88 -5.54
CA ALA A 748 -64.41 -38.30 -6.06
C ALA A 748 -64.69 -37.75 -7.47
N VAL A 749 -64.29 -36.50 -7.75
CA VAL A 749 -64.45 -35.86 -9.06
C VAL A 749 -63.54 -36.51 -10.11
N CYS A 750 -62.26 -36.72 -9.81
CA CYS A 750 -61.31 -37.36 -10.72
C CYS A 750 -61.70 -38.82 -11.01
N SER A 751 -62.16 -39.57 -10.00
CA SER A 751 -62.62 -40.95 -10.16
C SER A 751 -63.90 -41.10 -11.01
N CYS A 752 -64.60 -39.99 -11.28
CA CYS A 752 -65.76 -39.96 -12.18
C CYS A 752 -65.41 -39.46 -13.60
N LEU A 753 -64.21 -38.90 -13.79
CA LEU A 753 -63.74 -38.31 -15.06
C LEU A 753 -62.71 -39.19 -15.79
N GLU A 754 -61.98 -40.05 -15.06
CA GLU A 754 -61.27 -41.23 -15.59
C GLU A 754 -62.23 -42.39 -15.84
#